data_AF-A0A2J8AIY6-F1
#
_entry.id   AF-A0A2J8AIY6-F1
#
_cell.length_a   1.000
_cell.length_b   1.000
_cell.length_c   1.000
_cell.angle_alpha   90.00
_cell.angle_beta   90.00
_cell.angle_gamma   90.00
#
_symmetry.space_group_name_H-M   'P 1'
#
loop_
_entity.id
_entity.type
_entity.pdbx_description
1 polymer ?
#
loop_
_entity_poly.entity_id
_entity_poly.type
_entity_poly.pdbx_seq_one_letter_code
_entity_poly.pdbx_strand_id
1 'polypeptide(L)'
;APPGLVEHDLGGRFVMPGFVDAHVHVIPGGLSLGQVDLRGARSRAELQRRVGEVAAGLAAGEWVLGGQWDEGEWGGELPSAQWLDEVTGGRPAYLTRHDLHLALANSAALALAGLGPEAPDPEGGTIDRDVHGQPTGLLRESAMQRVAAFVPEPSAPARRAALAAATRLALSRGEVYMPAADAGDLAARVFTRRLAAWVAAHGRAHPGGRLFWGGLKEFADGSLGSRTALLWEPYSDAPQGGGAGAAEAAGDPLQCGQRAMGQQELRELVEAAVGAGLQVAIHAIGDRAVDEVVGAYQAALEAAAGAAEGPRPRAGATSPWVLGDRLRLRIEHAQHVSGNSNVSAAMAASGLTPVPNPLHLLADRAMLPARLGPRRRPRAFPFRSLLAAGARPAMASDWPVVDMQPLVSIYAAVHRHAPPPRVVAAMNRALPPGQLLEVVGAGHHGGTLAGGEGGRGEGSGAESGPEDGCAAAAPPQGVADAAGDGELYGAEGEPYGGEAERMPLDAAMLGHTVWGARAAGLEGYVGSLAPGRRADFVELSGPLEGAERLRRCLPVVLRTWVDGRVAYELRAEGRAEGGGEVPLAEAMLVRDGGIVAAPPGLVEHDLGGRFVMPGFVDAHVHVIPGGLSLGQVDLRGARSRAELQRRVGEVAAGLAAGEWVLGGQWDEGEWGGELPSAQWLDEVTGGRPAYLTRHDLHLALANSAALALAGLGPEAPDPEGGTIDRDVHGQPTGLLRESAMQRVAAFVPEPSAPARRAALAAATRLALSRGVTTLLDMGRYPMADEGSSWRDLEASEVYMPAADAGDLAARVFTYMPLRS
;
A
#
# COMPACT_ATOMS: atom_id res chain seq x y z
N ALA A 1 38.32 -10.53 17.53
CA ALA A 1 37.37 -11.51 16.97
C ALA A 1 38.00 -12.25 15.77
N PRO A 2 37.46 -13.42 15.32
CA PRO A 2 37.94 -14.08 14.11
C PRO A 2 37.90 -13.16 12.88
N PRO A 3 38.69 -13.42 11.82
CA PRO A 3 38.68 -12.61 10.61
C PRO A 3 37.26 -12.47 10.02
N GLY A 4 36.82 -11.24 9.76
CA GLY A 4 35.50 -10.95 9.18
C GLY A 4 34.38 -10.66 10.19
N LEU A 5 34.66 -10.68 11.50
CA LEU A 5 33.68 -10.29 12.52
C LEU A 5 33.78 -8.78 12.79
N VAL A 6 32.65 -8.08 12.68
CA VAL A 6 32.52 -6.66 13.05
C VAL A 6 32.01 -6.58 14.49
N GLU A 7 32.75 -5.90 15.34
CA GLU A 7 32.34 -5.63 16.72
C GLU A 7 31.63 -4.28 16.78
N HIS A 8 30.44 -4.25 17.37
CA HIS A 8 29.67 -3.03 17.59
C HIS A 8 29.56 -2.80 19.10
N ASP A 9 30.25 -1.77 19.60
CA ASP A 9 30.06 -1.31 20.98
C ASP A 9 28.77 -0.48 21.06
N LEU A 10 27.81 -0.98 21.85
CA LEU A 10 26.51 -0.35 22.05
C LEU A 10 26.53 0.70 23.17
N GLY A 11 27.66 0.90 23.86
CA GLY A 11 27.82 1.96 24.87
C GLY A 11 26.83 1.87 26.02
N GLY A 12 26.46 0.66 26.44
CA GLY A 12 25.47 0.42 27.51
C GLY A 12 24.01 0.68 27.12
N ARG A 13 23.71 0.91 25.83
CA ARG A 13 22.33 1.12 25.34
C ARG A 13 21.50 -0.15 25.41
N PHE A 14 20.19 0.03 25.59
CA PHE A 14 19.22 -1.05 25.60
C PHE A 14 18.92 -1.52 24.17
N VAL A 15 18.93 -2.84 23.97
CA VAL A 15 18.53 -3.49 22.72
C VAL A 15 17.42 -4.50 22.97
N MET A 16 16.53 -4.62 22.00
CA MET A 16 15.48 -5.63 21.98
C MET A 16 15.22 -6.09 20.55
N PRO A 17 14.54 -7.24 20.31
CA PRO A 17 14.11 -7.61 18.97
C PRO A 17 13.38 -6.46 18.29
N GLY A 18 13.58 -6.30 16.98
CA GLY A 18 12.89 -5.27 16.21
C GLY A 18 11.39 -5.49 16.24
N PHE A 19 10.63 -4.41 16.09
CA PHE A 19 9.18 -4.49 16.13
C PHE A 19 8.62 -5.21 14.89
N VAL A 20 7.54 -5.94 15.11
CA VAL A 20 6.81 -6.68 14.10
C VAL A 20 5.36 -6.23 14.16
N ASP A 21 5.02 -5.25 13.34
CA ASP A 21 3.63 -4.87 13.11
C ASP A 21 2.90 -6.00 12.39
N ALA A 22 1.85 -6.55 13.00
CA ALA A 22 1.16 -7.72 12.45
C ALA A 22 0.07 -7.39 11.41
N HIS A 23 -0.28 -6.11 11.21
CA HIS A 23 -1.30 -5.66 10.26
C HIS A 23 -1.04 -4.23 9.80
N VAL A 24 -0.66 -4.06 8.53
CA VAL A 24 -0.52 -2.75 7.89
C VAL A 24 -0.93 -2.79 6.42
N HIS A 25 -1.24 -1.62 5.89
CA HIS A 25 -1.49 -1.38 4.47
C HIS A 25 -0.30 -0.63 3.84
N VAL A 26 0.74 -1.38 3.47
CA VAL A 26 2.05 -0.82 3.08
C VAL A 26 1.97 0.14 1.89
N ILE A 27 1.30 -0.24 0.80
CA ILE A 27 1.22 0.60 -0.40
C ILE A 27 0.26 1.78 -0.20
N PRO A 28 -0.99 1.59 0.29
CA PRO A 28 -1.87 2.71 0.61
C PRO A 28 -1.25 3.71 1.60
N GLY A 29 -0.63 3.22 2.68
CA GLY A 29 0.06 4.09 3.64
C GLY A 29 1.27 4.81 3.04
N GLY A 30 2.04 4.14 2.18
CA GLY A 30 3.15 4.78 1.48
C GLY A 30 2.70 5.92 0.56
N LEU A 31 1.55 5.77 -0.09
CA LEU A 31 0.93 6.81 -0.91
C LEU A 31 0.39 7.96 -0.04
N SER A 32 -0.19 7.65 1.12
CA SER A 32 -0.80 8.66 2.00
C SER A 32 0.21 9.66 2.56
N LEU A 33 1.51 9.30 2.64
CA LEU A 33 2.58 10.20 3.10
C LEU A 33 2.80 11.42 2.19
N GLY A 34 2.31 11.39 0.95
CA GLY A 34 2.34 12.52 0.01
C GLY A 34 0.97 13.13 -0.29
N GLN A 35 -0.07 12.76 0.46
CA GLN A 35 -1.46 13.13 0.22
C GLN A 35 -1.99 14.03 1.36
N VAL A 36 -3.29 14.40 1.30
CA VAL A 36 -3.93 15.15 2.38
C VAL A 36 -3.91 14.31 3.67
N ASP A 37 -3.36 14.87 4.74
CA ASP A 37 -3.38 14.28 6.09
C ASP A 37 -4.23 15.15 7.04
N LEU A 38 -5.38 14.62 7.44
CA LEU A 38 -6.34 15.27 8.33
C LEU A 38 -6.27 14.76 9.78
N ARG A 39 -5.26 13.96 10.13
CA ARG A 39 -5.04 13.54 11.52
C ARG A 39 -4.86 14.78 12.40
N GLY A 40 -5.59 14.78 13.51
CA GLY A 40 -5.57 15.86 14.49
C GLY A 40 -6.18 17.18 14.01
N ALA A 41 -6.82 17.25 12.84
CA ALA A 41 -7.56 18.44 12.43
C ALA A 41 -8.74 18.68 13.40
N ARG A 42 -8.89 19.92 13.90
CA ARG A 42 -9.87 20.25 14.96
C ARG A 42 -10.98 21.19 14.54
N SER A 43 -11.07 21.50 13.25
CA SER A 43 -12.12 22.36 12.70
C SER A 43 -12.27 22.18 11.21
N ARG A 44 -13.44 22.57 10.69
CA ARG A 44 -13.69 22.76 9.26
C ARG A 44 -12.60 23.60 8.58
N ALA A 45 -12.24 24.73 9.19
CA ALA A 45 -11.25 25.65 8.63
C ALA A 45 -9.87 25.00 8.48
N GLU A 46 -9.47 24.18 9.45
CA GLU A 46 -8.21 23.45 9.38
C GLU A 46 -8.23 22.35 8.31
N LEU A 47 -9.32 21.59 8.22
CA LEU A 47 -9.52 20.62 7.14
C LEU A 47 -9.41 21.29 5.77
N GLN A 48 -10.17 22.38 5.57
CA GLN A 48 -10.18 23.13 4.33
C GLN A 48 -8.82 23.71 3.96
N ARG A 49 -8.08 24.22 4.95
CA ARG A 49 -6.70 24.68 4.75
C ARG A 49 -5.79 23.56 4.25
N ARG A 50 -5.77 22.41 4.94
CA ARG A 50 -4.90 21.27 4.57
C ARG A 50 -5.25 20.70 3.19
N VAL A 51 -6.55 20.58 2.90
CA VAL A 51 -7.04 20.14 1.58
C VAL A 51 -6.65 21.15 0.49
N GLY A 52 -6.86 22.44 0.74
CA GLY A 52 -6.53 23.51 -0.21
C GLY A 52 -5.03 23.62 -0.50
N GLU A 53 -4.18 23.41 0.51
CA GLU A 53 -2.72 23.39 0.35
C GLU A 53 -2.25 22.28 -0.61
N VAL A 54 -2.80 21.07 -0.46
CA VAL A 54 -2.51 19.97 -1.38
C VAL A 54 -3.11 20.25 -2.76
N ALA A 55 -4.37 20.67 -2.84
CA ALA A 55 -5.06 20.95 -4.09
C ALA A 55 -4.35 22.02 -4.94
N ALA A 56 -3.75 23.03 -4.31
CA ALA A 56 -2.99 24.09 -4.98
C ALA A 56 -1.68 23.59 -5.61
N GLY A 57 -1.11 22.50 -5.10
CA GLY A 57 0.11 21.88 -5.63
C GLY A 57 -0.12 20.89 -6.78
N LEU A 58 -1.36 20.55 -7.08
CA LEU A 58 -1.73 19.53 -8.08
C LEU A 58 -1.91 20.12 -9.49
N ALA A 59 -1.47 19.36 -10.48
CA ALA A 59 -1.68 19.65 -11.89
C ALA A 59 -3.17 19.57 -12.28
N ALA A 60 -3.51 20.10 -13.46
CA ALA A 60 -4.87 20.01 -13.97
C ALA A 60 -5.25 18.54 -14.25
N GLY A 61 -6.42 18.11 -13.76
CA GLY A 61 -6.92 16.75 -13.91
C GLY A 61 -6.49 15.77 -12.80
N GLU A 62 -5.60 16.16 -11.88
CA GLU A 62 -5.24 15.33 -10.74
C GLU A 62 -6.29 15.38 -9.62
N TRP A 63 -6.46 14.24 -8.94
CA TRP A 63 -7.40 14.08 -7.84
C TRP A 63 -6.80 14.55 -6.51
N VAL A 64 -7.62 15.17 -5.67
CA VAL A 64 -7.28 15.45 -4.27
C VAL A 64 -7.58 14.22 -3.43
N LEU A 65 -6.52 13.49 -3.06
CA LEU A 65 -6.59 12.22 -2.33
C LEU A 65 -5.97 12.35 -0.94
N GLY A 66 -6.29 11.40 -0.07
CA GLY A 66 -5.80 11.33 1.31
C GLY A 66 -6.96 11.10 2.27
N GLY A 67 -6.93 11.74 3.43
CA GLY A 67 -8.02 11.65 4.40
C GLY A 67 -7.53 11.62 5.83
N GLN A 68 -7.91 10.58 6.58
CA GLN A 68 -7.65 10.41 8.00
C GLN A 68 -8.35 11.43 8.89
N TRP A 69 -9.53 11.88 8.48
CA TRP A 69 -10.35 12.78 9.28
C TRP A 69 -11.14 12.03 10.36
N ASP A 70 -11.43 12.71 11.46
CA ASP A 70 -12.32 12.25 12.53
C ASP A 70 -13.21 13.41 12.99
N GLU A 71 -14.52 13.28 12.79
CA GLU A 71 -15.49 14.29 13.23
C GLU A 71 -15.48 14.48 14.75
N GLY A 72 -15.08 13.46 15.51
CA GLY A 72 -14.95 13.54 16.97
C GLY A 72 -13.93 14.57 17.44
N GLU A 73 -12.92 14.90 16.62
CA GLU A 73 -11.87 15.86 16.96
C GLU A 73 -12.34 17.33 16.81
N TRP A 74 -13.47 17.59 16.14
CA TRP A 74 -14.02 18.94 15.94
C TRP A 74 -15.49 19.11 16.38
N GLY A 75 -15.98 18.21 17.23
CA GLY A 75 -17.29 18.37 17.88
C GLY A 75 -18.44 17.56 17.26
N GLY A 76 -18.14 16.62 16.36
CA GLY A 76 -19.07 15.61 15.87
C GLY A 76 -19.91 16.00 14.65
N GLU A 77 -19.73 17.20 14.10
CA GLU A 77 -20.34 17.60 12.83
C GLU A 77 -19.71 16.80 11.67
N LEU A 78 -20.54 16.08 10.92
CA LEU A 78 -20.08 15.33 9.75
C LEU A 78 -19.76 16.29 8.59
N PRO A 79 -18.64 16.12 7.89
CA PRO A 79 -18.28 16.95 6.76
C PRO A 79 -19.17 16.66 5.54
N SER A 80 -19.26 17.60 4.60
CA SER A 80 -20.03 17.45 3.35
C SER A 80 -19.21 17.74 2.10
N ALA A 81 -19.70 17.32 0.94
CA ALA A 81 -19.10 17.58 -0.37
C ALA A 81 -18.75 19.06 -0.56
N GLN A 82 -19.63 19.95 -0.07
CA GLN A 82 -19.45 21.40 -0.11
C GLN A 82 -18.17 21.85 0.60
N TRP A 83 -17.77 21.19 1.70
CA TRP A 83 -16.54 21.57 2.42
C TRP A 83 -15.30 21.40 1.53
N LEU A 84 -15.31 20.38 0.66
CA LEU A 84 -14.24 20.13 -0.31
C LEU A 84 -14.39 21.00 -1.56
N ASP A 85 -15.61 21.21 -2.07
CA ASP A 85 -15.85 22.03 -3.26
C ASP A 85 -15.29 23.45 -3.11
N GLU A 86 -15.37 24.04 -1.90
CA GLU A 86 -14.87 25.37 -1.58
C GLU A 86 -13.34 25.54 -1.71
N VAL A 87 -12.56 24.44 -1.66
CA VAL A 87 -11.09 24.50 -1.61
C VAL A 87 -10.38 23.68 -2.68
N THR A 88 -11.10 22.84 -3.43
CA THR A 88 -10.53 21.95 -4.46
C THR A 88 -10.45 22.59 -5.85
N GLY A 89 -11.12 23.73 -6.05
CA GLY A 89 -11.14 24.45 -7.33
C GLY A 89 -11.75 23.63 -8.47
N GLY A 90 -12.75 22.80 -8.16
CA GLY A 90 -13.45 21.93 -9.12
C GLY A 90 -12.74 20.60 -9.43
N ARG A 91 -11.58 20.32 -8.82
CA ARG A 91 -10.92 19.01 -8.94
C ARG A 91 -11.72 17.94 -8.20
N PRO A 92 -11.83 16.71 -8.73
CA PRO A 92 -12.38 15.58 -7.98
C PRO A 92 -11.57 15.35 -6.69
N ALA A 93 -12.28 15.18 -5.57
CA ALA A 93 -11.67 14.91 -4.28
C ALA A 93 -12.34 13.72 -3.62
N TYR A 94 -11.52 12.85 -3.03
CA TYR A 94 -11.95 11.63 -2.35
C TYR A 94 -11.06 11.40 -1.13
N LEU A 95 -11.62 11.66 0.06
CA LEU A 95 -10.89 11.63 1.32
C LEU A 95 -11.48 10.61 2.28
N THR A 96 -10.72 9.59 2.67
CA THR A 96 -11.20 8.56 3.60
C THR A 96 -11.21 9.06 5.04
N ARG A 97 -12.20 8.66 5.82
CA ARG A 97 -12.20 8.79 7.29
C ARG A 97 -11.05 7.94 7.84
N HIS A 98 -10.59 8.26 9.06
CA HIS A 98 -9.50 7.52 9.69
C HIS A 98 -9.72 6.01 9.72
N ASP A 99 -10.95 5.57 9.96
CA ASP A 99 -11.31 4.16 10.02
C ASP A 99 -11.41 3.47 8.65
N LEU A 100 -11.25 4.17 7.53
CA LEU A 100 -11.35 3.63 6.16
C LEU A 100 -12.73 3.06 5.76
N HIS A 101 -13.75 3.18 6.60
CA HIS A 101 -15.11 2.66 6.36
C HIS A 101 -16.13 3.74 5.96
N LEU A 102 -15.66 4.99 5.86
CA LEU A 102 -16.40 6.13 5.37
C LEU A 102 -15.49 6.99 4.49
N ALA A 103 -15.99 7.46 3.34
CA ALA A 103 -15.28 8.41 2.50
C ALA A 103 -16.09 9.69 2.32
N LEU A 104 -15.38 10.81 2.17
CA LEU A 104 -15.91 12.10 1.79
C LEU A 104 -15.50 12.40 0.34
N ALA A 105 -16.47 12.35 -0.57
CA ALA A 105 -16.33 12.76 -1.97
C ALA A 105 -16.92 14.17 -2.17
N ASN A 106 -16.29 14.97 -3.02
CA ASN A 106 -16.83 16.27 -3.42
C ASN A 106 -17.80 16.15 -4.60
N SER A 107 -18.44 17.26 -5.00
CA SER A 107 -19.45 17.24 -6.06
C SER A 107 -18.87 16.80 -7.41
N ALA A 108 -17.62 17.15 -7.72
CA ALA A 108 -16.95 16.72 -8.94
C ALA A 108 -16.74 15.20 -8.99
N ALA A 109 -16.31 14.58 -7.88
CA ALA A 109 -16.12 13.13 -7.79
C ALA A 109 -17.46 12.37 -7.85
N LEU A 110 -18.50 12.87 -7.19
CA LEU A 110 -19.85 12.29 -7.26
C LEU A 110 -20.43 12.35 -8.69
N ALA A 111 -20.22 13.46 -9.40
CA ALA A 111 -20.67 13.63 -10.78
C ALA A 111 -19.98 12.65 -11.74
N LEU A 112 -18.66 12.44 -11.59
CA LEU A 112 -17.92 11.43 -12.36
C LEU A 112 -18.49 10.02 -12.14
N ALA A 113 -18.90 9.71 -10.91
CA ALA A 113 -19.49 8.42 -10.55
C ALA A 113 -20.98 8.28 -10.88
N GLY A 114 -21.63 9.32 -11.43
CA GLY A 114 -23.06 9.32 -11.71
C GLY A 114 -23.94 9.21 -10.46
N LEU A 115 -23.46 9.66 -9.30
CA LEU A 115 -24.19 9.60 -8.03
C LEU A 115 -25.04 10.86 -7.83
N GLY A 116 -26.29 10.80 -8.30
CA GLY A 116 -27.33 11.80 -8.05
C GLY A 116 -28.35 11.37 -6.97
N PRO A 117 -29.42 12.14 -6.75
CA PRO A 117 -30.44 11.88 -5.72
C PRO A 117 -31.08 10.49 -5.81
N GLU A 118 -31.34 10.05 -7.04
CA GLU A 118 -32.01 8.80 -7.35
C GLU A 118 -31.06 7.60 -7.43
N ALA A 119 -29.74 7.79 -7.23
CA ALA A 119 -28.78 6.70 -7.26
C ALA A 119 -29.10 5.72 -6.12
N PRO A 120 -29.31 4.42 -6.36
CA PRO A 120 -29.59 3.47 -5.29
C PRO A 120 -28.33 3.17 -4.48
N ASP A 121 -28.53 2.86 -3.20
CA ASP A 121 -27.49 2.29 -2.34
C ASP A 121 -27.09 0.90 -2.87
N PRO A 122 -25.79 0.58 -2.97
CA PRO A 122 -25.36 -0.76 -3.36
C PRO A 122 -25.59 -1.78 -2.23
N GLU A 123 -25.62 -3.06 -2.58
CA GLU A 123 -25.58 -4.12 -1.56
C GLU A 123 -24.32 -3.97 -0.70
N GLY A 124 -24.49 -4.03 0.62
CA GLY A 124 -23.38 -3.86 1.55
C GLY A 124 -22.86 -2.43 1.73
N GLY A 125 -23.56 -1.38 1.24
CA GLY A 125 -23.14 0.01 1.46
C GLY A 125 -24.27 1.04 1.45
N THR A 126 -23.95 2.28 1.84
CA THR A 126 -24.93 3.37 1.97
C THR A 126 -24.37 4.70 1.48
N ILE A 127 -25.17 5.46 0.73
CA ILE A 127 -24.88 6.84 0.34
C ILE A 127 -25.64 7.77 1.29
N ASP A 128 -24.94 8.56 2.09
CA ASP A 128 -25.61 9.48 3.03
C ASP A 128 -26.25 10.62 2.23
N ARG A 129 -27.55 10.86 2.44
CA ARG A 129 -28.34 11.89 1.78
C ARG A 129 -28.85 12.93 2.76
N ASP A 130 -28.97 14.18 2.30
CA ASP A 130 -29.56 15.25 3.08
C ASP A 130 -31.11 15.17 3.11
N VAL A 131 -31.75 16.14 3.75
CA VAL A 131 -33.22 16.23 3.86
C VAL A 131 -33.94 16.38 2.52
N HIS A 132 -33.22 16.71 1.45
CA HIS A 132 -33.74 16.85 0.08
C HIS A 132 -33.38 15.63 -0.80
N GLY A 133 -32.77 14.60 -0.22
CA GLY A 133 -32.35 13.39 -0.94
C GLY A 133 -31.06 13.57 -1.74
N GLN A 134 -30.37 14.71 -1.62
CA GLN A 134 -29.10 14.94 -2.32
C GLN A 134 -27.97 14.18 -1.62
N PRO A 135 -27.07 13.50 -2.35
CA PRO A 135 -25.88 12.91 -1.75
C PRO A 135 -25.03 13.97 -1.04
N THR A 136 -24.73 13.74 0.23
CA THR A 136 -23.94 14.66 1.06
C THR A 136 -22.46 14.63 0.74
N GLY A 137 -22.00 13.67 -0.05
CA GLY A 137 -20.58 13.35 -0.24
C GLY A 137 -20.07 12.20 0.62
N LEU A 138 -20.82 11.81 1.67
CA LEU A 138 -20.44 10.71 2.55
C LEU A 138 -20.89 9.36 1.99
N LEU A 139 -19.93 8.43 1.86
CA LEU A 139 -20.11 7.11 1.27
C LEU A 139 -19.59 6.04 2.25
N ARG A 140 -20.42 5.04 2.56
CA ARG A 140 -20.10 3.95 3.52
C ARG A 140 -19.91 2.62 2.81
N GLU A 141 -18.89 1.86 3.22
CA GLU A 141 -18.67 0.48 2.78
C GLU A 141 -18.69 0.31 1.25
N SER A 142 -19.52 -0.58 0.69
CA SER A 142 -19.58 -0.79 -0.77
C SER A 142 -19.98 0.46 -1.57
N ALA A 143 -20.60 1.48 -0.95
CA ALA A 143 -20.88 2.75 -1.62
C ALA A 143 -19.60 3.55 -1.91
N MET A 144 -18.54 3.36 -1.11
CA MET A 144 -17.23 3.97 -1.36
C MET A 144 -16.67 3.56 -2.72
N GLN A 145 -16.90 2.30 -3.14
CA GLN A 145 -16.39 1.75 -4.40
C GLN A 145 -16.99 2.44 -5.63
N ARG A 146 -18.19 3.01 -5.51
CA ARG A 146 -18.87 3.73 -6.59
C ARG A 146 -18.05 4.94 -7.05
N VAL A 147 -17.34 5.60 -6.15
CA VAL A 147 -16.42 6.70 -6.47
C VAL A 147 -14.98 6.23 -6.60
N ALA A 148 -14.53 5.29 -5.76
CA ALA A 148 -13.16 4.78 -5.79
C ALA A 148 -12.79 4.16 -7.15
N ALA A 149 -13.75 3.56 -7.87
CA ALA A 149 -13.55 3.03 -9.23
C ALA A 149 -13.11 4.08 -10.27
N PHE A 150 -13.29 5.37 -9.98
CA PHE A 150 -12.86 6.49 -10.84
C PHE A 150 -11.56 7.14 -10.36
N VAL A 151 -11.08 6.78 -9.16
CA VAL A 151 -9.79 7.27 -8.66
C VAL A 151 -8.69 6.66 -9.52
N PRO A 152 -7.78 7.47 -10.09
CA PRO A 152 -6.70 6.94 -10.93
C PRO A 152 -5.80 5.98 -10.17
N GLU A 153 -5.58 4.79 -10.75
CA GLU A 153 -4.65 3.82 -10.20
C GLU A 153 -3.22 4.41 -10.13
N PRO A 154 -2.52 4.28 -9.00
CA PRO A 154 -1.16 4.80 -8.87
C PRO A 154 -0.24 4.12 -9.90
N SER A 155 0.62 4.90 -10.55
CA SER A 155 1.60 4.37 -11.49
C SER A 155 2.57 3.40 -10.79
N ALA A 156 3.21 2.48 -11.53
CA ALA A 156 4.22 1.60 -10.95
C ALA A 156 5.38 2.37 -10.26
N PRO A 157 5.90 3.49 -10.81
CA PRO A 157 6.81 4.38 -10.08
C PRO A 157 6.25 4.90 -8.76
N ALA A 158 4.98 5.35 -8.74
CA ALA A 158 4.32 5.84 -7.54
C ALA A 158 4.20 4.74 -6.46
N ARG A 159 3.81 3.51 -6.84
CA ARG A 159 3.78 2.36 -5.92
C ARG A 159 5.16 2.00 -5.36
N ARG A 160 6.23 2.10 -6.17
CA ARG A 160 7.61 1.89 -5.69
C ARG A 160 8.06 2.99 -4.73
N ALA A 161 7.74 4.25 -5.04
CA ALA A 161 8.03 5.37 -4.16
C ALA A 161 7.27 5.25 -2.83
N ALA A 162 6.00 4.84 -2.88
CA ALA A 162 5.18 4.54 -1.71
C ALA A 162 5.79 3.44 -0.85
N LEU A 163 6.18 2.31 -1.44
CA LEU A 163 6.86 1.23 -0.72
C LEU A 163 8.17 1.72 -0.06
N ALA A 164 8.97 2.53 -0.76
CA ALA A 164 10.20 3.08 -0.21
C ALA A 164 9.93 4.07 0.94
N ALA A 165 8.90 4.91 0.82
CA ALA A 165 8.50 5.84 1.86
C ALA A 165 7.98 5.09 3.11
N ALA A 166 7.11 4.10 2.91
CA ALA A 166 6.63 3.20 3.95
C ALA A 166 7.78 2.48 4.66
N THR A 167 8.74 1.95 3.91
CA THR A 167 9.93 1.27 4.47
C THR A 167 10.78 2.22 5.31
N ARG A 168 11.03 3.45 4.83
CA ARG A 168 11.79 4.46 5.59
C ARG A 168 11.08 4.84 6.89
N LEU A 169 9.76 5.04 6.82
CA LEU A 169 8.96 5.34 8.01
C LEU A 169 9.03 4.18 8.99
N ALA A 170 8.71 2.96 8.57
CA ALA A 170 8.77 1.75 9.40
C ALA A 170 10.13 1.58 10.09
N LEU A 171 11.24 1.70 9.34
CA LEU A 171 12.58 1.62 9.88
C LEU A 171 12.87 2.73 10.91
N SER A 172 12.36 3.95 10.70
CA SER A 172 12.49 5.04 11.68
C SER A 172 11.70 4.81 12.98
N ARG A 173 10.68 3.95 12.93
CA ARG A 173 9.85 3.55 14.07
C ARG A 173 10.32 2.24 14.72
N GLY A 174 11.38 1.62 14.19
CA GLY A 174 11.94 0.36 14.70
C GLY A 174 11.25 -0.90 14.19
N GLU A 175 10.32 -0.76 13.24
CA GLU A 175 9.63 -1.86 12.58
C GLU A 175 10.56 -2.52 11.56
N VAL A 176 10.81 -3.81 11.73
CA VAL A 176 11.70 -4.61 10.87
C VAL A 176 10.93 -5.58 9.97
N TYR A 177 9.63 -5.79 10.26
CA TYR A 177 8.72 -6.60 9.46
C TYR A 177 7.32 -5.99 9.43
N MET A 178 6.69 -6.04 8.25
CA MET A 178 5.32 -5.60 7.99
C MET A 178 4.64 -6.56 7.00
N PRO A 179 3.54 -7.24 7.35
CA PRO A 179 2.71 -7.95 6.40
C PRO A 179 1.86 -6.94 5.61
N ALA A 180 1.89 -7.03 4.28
CA ALA A 180 0.99 -6.24 3.45
C ALA A 180 -0.42 -6.86 3.46
N ALA A 181 -1.43 -6.09 3.86
CA ALA A 181 -2.82 -6.40 3.63
C ALA A 181 -3.27 -5.77 2.30
N ASP A 182 -3.48 -6.60 1.27
CA ASP A 182 -4.07 -6.15 0.01
C ASP A 182 -5.57 -5.92 0.21
N ALA A 183 -6.08 -4.79 -0.27
CA ALA A 183 -7.51 -4.54 -0.43
C ALA A 183 -7.86 -4.81 -1.90
N GLY A 184 -8.85 -5.66 -2.16
CA GLY A 184 -9.31 -5.92 -3.52
C GLY A 184 -10.40 -6.99 -3.59
N ASP A 185 -11.56 -6.58 -4.10
CA ASP A 185 -12.75 -7.38 -4.31
C ASP A 185 -12.63 -8.18 -5.62
N LEU A 186 -12.35 -9.48 -5.56
CA LEU A 186 -12.32 -10.39 -6.71
C LEU A 186 -12.66 -11.83 -6.28
N ALA A 187 -13.66 -12.43 -6.94
CA ALA A 187 -14.24 -13.74 -6.62
C ALA A 187 -13.22 -14.80 -6.10
N ALA A 188 -13.23 -15.01 -4.78
CA ALA A 188 -12.22 -15.72 -3.98
C ALA A 188 -11.84 -17.12 -4.50
N ARG A 189 -12.75 -17.84 -5.17
CA ARG A 189 -12.54 -19.24 -5.62
C ARG A 189 -11.53 -19.39 -6.75
N VAL A 190 -11.35 -18.38 -7.60
CA VAL A 190 -10.35 -18.41 -8.68
C VAL A 190 -8.97 -18.08 -8.12
N PHE A 191 -8.91 -17.14 -7.18
CA PHE A 191 -7.67 -16.71 -6.56
C PHE A 191 -7.11 -17.75 -5.58
N THR A 192 -7.94 -18.39 -4.76
CA THR A 192 -7.51 -19.48 -3.85
C THR A 192 -6.82 -20.60 -4.61
N ARG A 193 -7.39 -21.06 -5.74
CA ARG A 193 -6.77 -22.11 -6.56
C ARG A 193 -5.46 -21.64 -7.21
N ARG A 194 -5.42 -20.40 -7.70
CA ARG A 194 -4.21 -19.82 -8.32
C ARG A 194 -3.09 -19.60 -7.31
N LEU A 195 -3.40 -19.07 -6.12
CA LEU A 195 -2.44 -18.84 -5.04
C LEU A 195 -1.98 -20.16 -4.43
N ALA A 196 -2.87 -21.14 -4.27
CA ALA A 196 -2.48 -22.48 -3.82
C ALA A 196 -1.53 -23.16 -4.83
N ALA A 197 -1.83 -23.07 -6.13
CA ALA A 197 -0.93 -23.56 -7.18
C ALA A 197 0.41 -22.81 -7.18
N TRP A 198 0.38 -21.48 -7.00
CA TRP A 198 1.59 -20.66 -6.88
C TRP A 198 2.44 -21.08 -5.68
N VAL A 199 1.81 -21.29 -4.52
CA VAL A 199 2.49 -21.76 -3.30
C VAL A 199 3.06 -23.17 -3.49
N ALA A 200 2.32 -24.06 -4.14
CA ALA A 200 2.80 -25.40 -4.45
C ALA A 200 4.02 -25.37 -5.37
N ALA A 201 4.06 -24.45 -6.34
CA ALA A 201 5.15 -24.33 -7.30
C ALA A 201 6.37 -23.55 -6.75
N HIS A 202 6.16 -22.53 -5.91
CA HIS A 202 7.20 -21.57 -5.53
C HIS A 202 7.50 -21.53 -4.02
N GLY A 203 6.80 -22.32 -3.21
CA GLY A 203 6.84 -22.21 -1.75
C GLY A 203 6.12 -20.96 -1.25
N ARG A 204 6.47 -20.44 -0.07
CA ARG A 204 5.78 -19.31 0.59
C ARG A 204 6.64 -18.06 0.78
N ALA A 205 7.84 -18.07 0.23
CA ALA A 205 8.79 -16.99 0.41
C ALA A 205 9.67 -16.84 -0.82
N HIS A 206 10.01 -15.60 -1.12
CA HIS A 206 11.03 -15.29 -2.11
C HIS A 206 12.39 -15.84 -1.63
N PRO A 207 13.26 -16.37 -2.51
CA PRO A 207 14.58 -16.86 -2.13
C PRO A 207 15.43 -15.84 -1.34
N GLY A 208 15.21 -14.55 -1.59
CA GLY A 208 15.87 -13.45 -0.89
C GLY A 208 15.42 -13.21 0.56
N GLY A 209 14.43 -13.95 1.08
CA GLY A 209 14.05 -13.93 2.51
C GLY A 209 13.41 -12.63 3.02
N ARG A 210 12.98 -11.73 2.11
CA ARG A 210 12.39 -10.41 2.45
C ARG A 210 10.97 -10.22 1.94
N LEU A 211 10.41 -11.21 1.23
CA LEU A 211 9.05 -11.19 0.71
C LEU A 211 8.42 -12.56 0.92
N PHE A 212 7.18 -12.57 1.41
CA PHE A 212 6.41 -13.76 1.79
C PHE A 212 5.02 -13.71 1.15
N TRP A 213 4.44 -14.86 0.84
CA TRP A 213 3.12 -14.96 0.20
C TRP A 213 2.36 -16.22 0.64
N GLY A 214 1.10 -16.33 0.20
CA GLY A 214 0.22 -17.46 0.53
C GLY A 214 -0.77 -17.20 1.66
N GLY A 215 -1.04 -15.92 1.94
CA GLY A 215 -2.14 -15.47 2.80
C GLY A 215 -3.24 -14.75 2.00
N LEU A 216 -4.45 -14.81 2.53
CA LEU A 216 -5.66 -14.15 2.04
C LEU A 216 -6.17 -13.19 3.13
N LYS A 217 -6.71 -12.04 2.71
CA LYS A 217 -7.37 -11.04 3.59
C LYS A 217 -8.83 -10.93 3.16
N GLU A 218 -9.74 -10.93 4.13
CA GLU A 218 -11.18 -10.72 3.91
C GLU A 218 -11.79 -9.85 5.01
N PHE A 219 -13.03 -9.42 4.81
CA PHE A 219 -13.80 -8.59 5.75
C PHE A 219 -15.11 -9.29 6.17
N ALA A 220 -15.39 -9.32 7.48
CA ALA A 220 -16.67 -9.81 8.01
C ALA A 220 -17.66 -8.65 8.28
N ASP A 221 -17.18 -7.49 8.70
CA ASP A 221 -17.95 -6.30 9.04
C ASP A 221 -17.17 -4.99 8.78
N GLY A 222 -17.76 -3.86 9.16
CA GLY A 222 -17.16 -2.52 9.07
C GLY A 222 -16.45 -2.06 10.36
N SER A 223 -16.57 -0.77 10.71
CA SER A 223 -15.96 -0.17 11.91
C SER A 223 -16.97 0.35 12.94
N LEU A 224 -16.50 0.52 14.19
CA LEU A 224 -17.32 1.10 15.25
C LEU A 224 -17.68 2.57 14.97
N GLY A 225 -16.74 3.36 14.43
CA GLY A 225 -16.91 4.78 14.17
C GLY A 225 -18.04 5.06 13.17
N SER A 226 -18.02 4.32 12.07
CA SER A 226 -19.00 4.41 10.98
C SER A 226 -20.33 3.70 11.28
N ARG A 227 -20.46 3.06 12.47
CA ARG A 227 -21.60 2.23 12.90
C ARG A 227 -21.85 1.01 12.04
N THR A 228 -20.80 0.48 11.43
CA THR A 228 -20.87 -0.65 10.50
C THR A 228 -20.20 -1.91 11.04
N ALA A 229 -19.47 -1.83 12.15
CA ALA A 229 -19.07 -3.02 12.91
C ALA A 229 -20.31 -3.76 13.42
N LEU A 230 -20.34 -5.08 13.23
CA LEU A 230 -21.52 -5.91 13.44
C LEU A 230 -21.61 -6.36 14.90
N LEU A 231 -22.63 -5.88 15.60
CA LEU A 231 -22.87 -6.11 17.02
C LEU A 231 -24.04 -7.07 17.27
N TRP A 232 -24.00 -7.79 18.39
CA TRP A 232 -25.16 -8.60 18.85
C TRP A 232 -26.32 -7.74 19.36
N GLU A 233 -25.99 -6.62 20.01
CA GLU A 233 -26.95 -5.65 20.53
C GLU A 233 -26.84 -4.34 19.73
N PRO A 234 -27.95 -3.59 19.54
CA PRO A 234 -27.90 -2.32 18.83
C PRO A 234 -26.88 -1.34 19.41
N TYR A 235 -26.31 -0.47 18.58
CA TYR A 235 -25.50 0.67 19.01
C TYR A 235 -26.27 1.48 20.05
N SER A 236 -25.59 1.89 21.12
CA SER A 236 -26.23 2.58 22.26
C SER A 236 -26.73 3.98 21.91
N ASP A 237 -26.20 4.58 20.85
CA ASP A 237 -26.59 5.88 20.31
C ASP A 237 -27.39 5.78 19.00
N ALA A 238 -27.78 4.57 18.57
CA ALA A 238 -28.69 4.42 17.43
C ALA A 238 -30.11 4.89 17.79
N PRO A 239 -30.86 5.48 16.83
CA PRO A 239 -32.27 5.81 17.02
C PRO A 239 -33.08 4.58 17.46
N GLN A 240 -33.78 4.69 18.60
CA GLN A 240 -34.47 3.56 19.21
C GLN A 240 -35.71 3.14 18.39
N GLY A 241 -35.69 1.94 17.82
CA GLY A 241 -36.82 1.33 17.12
C GLY A 241 -36.73 -0.19 17.05
N GLY A 242 -37.09 -0.88 18.15
CA GLY A 242 -37.24 -2.35 18.21
C GLY A 242 -35.97 -3.12 18.59
N GLY A 243 -36.10 -4.21 19.36
CA GLY A 243 -34.97 -5.02 19.79
C GLY A 243 -34.19 -5.70 18.65
N ALA A 244 -33.04 -6.31 18.96
CA ALA A 244 -32.07 -6.84 17.98
C ALA A 244 -32.64 -7.76 16.88
N GLY A 245 -33.69 -8.54 17.16
CA GLY A 245 -34.37 -9.39 16.17
C GLY A 245 -35.46 -8.69 15.35
N ALA A 246 -35.89 -7.49 15.76
CA ALA A 246 -36.84 -6.64 15.02
C ALA A 246 -36.12 -5.62 14.11
N ALA A 247 -34.84 -5.30 14.39
CA ALA A 247 -34.03 -4.39 13.57
C ALA A 247 -33.67 -4.99 12.19
N GLU A 248 -33.35 -6.29 12.11
CA GLU A 248 -33.16 -7.00 10.82
C GLU A 248 -34.47 -7.00 9.98
N ALA A 249 -35.64 -6.95 10.63
CA ALA A 249 -36.94 -6.91 9.96
C ALA A 249 -37.43 -5.49 9.62
N ALA A 250 -36.84 -4.45 10.22
CA ALA A 250 -37.27 -3.05 10.09
C ALA A 250 -36.46 -2.22 9.07
N GLY A 251 -35.39 -2.78 8.49
CA GLY A 251 -34.70 -2.19 7.34
C GLY A 251 -33.77 -1.00 7.64
N ASP A 252 -33.36 -0.77 8.90
CA ASP A 252 -32.29 0.18 9.23
C ASP A 252 -30.98 -0.59 9.53
N PRO A 253 -30.10 -0.76 8.52
CA PRO A 253 -28.88 -1.56 8.64
C PRO A 253 -27.85 -1.00 9.63
N LEU A 254 -28.01 0.23 10.13
CA LEU A 254 -27.03 0.85 11.03
C LEU A 254 -27.34 0.63 12.52
N GLN A 255 -28.46 -0.01 12.88
CA GLN A 255 -28.78 -0.26 14.29
C GLN A 255 -27.82 -1.24 14.96
N CYS A 256 -27.43 -2.33 14.28
CA CYS A 256 -26.50 -3.33 14.79
C CYS A 256 -25.23 -3.44 13.93
N GLY A 257 -25.04 -2.52 12.98
CA GLY A 257 -23.97 -2.59 11.99
C GLY A 257 -24.23 -3.55 10.85
N GLN A 258 -23.23 -3.72 9.99
CA GLN A 258 -23.39 -4.27 8.66
C GLN A 258 -22.46 -5.45 8.42
N ARG A 259 -22.97 -6.45 7.72
CA ARG A 259 -22.16 -7.54 7.17
C ARG A 259 -21.46 -7.07 5.92
N ALA A 260 -20.16 -7.30 5.83
CA ALA A 260 -19.44 -7.18 4.57
C ALA A 260 -19.74 -8.38 3.64
N MET A 261 -20.00 -9.56 4.23
CA MET A 261 -20.23 -10.82 3.51
C MET A 261 -21.30 -11.68 4.20
N GLY A 262 -22.06 -12.46 3.41
CA GLY A 262 -23.04 -13.41 3.94
C GLY A 262 -22.39 -14.54 4.76
N GLN A 263 -23.05 -15.06 5.80
CA GLN A 263 -22.47 -16.10 6.66
C GLN A 263 -22.10 -17.39 5.90
N GLN A 264 -22.95 -17.80 4.95
CA GLN A 264 -22.70 -19.00 4.16
C GLN A 264 -21.49 -18.80 3.25
N GLU A 265 -21.38 -17.63 2.64
CA GLU A 265 -20.25 -17.25 1.80
C GLU A 265 -18.94 -17.20 2.59
N LEU A 266 -18.95 -16.60 3.79
CA LEU A 266 -17.80 -16.59 4.71
C LEU A 266 -17.33 -18.01 5.03
N ARG A 267 -18.26 -18.92 5.36
CA ARG A 267 -17.91 -20.33 5.65
C ARG A 267 -17.30 -21.03 4.44
N GLU A 268 -17.94 -20.91 3.27
CA GLU A 268 -17.45 -21.53 2.04
C GLU A 268 -16.08 -21.01 1.62
N LEU A 269 -15.83 -19.71 1.81
CA LEU A 269 -14.53 -19.09 1.54
C LEU A 269 -13.45 -19.63 2.48
N VAL A 270 -13.73 -19.63 3.79
CA VAL A 270 -12.77 -20.09 4.80
C VAL A 270 -12.48 -21.57 4.66
N GLU A 271 -13.49 -22.41 4.44
CA GLU A 271 -13.34 -23.84 4.18
C GLU A 271 -12.47 -24.10 2.95
N ALA A 272 -12.71 -23.37 1.84
CA ALA A 272 -11.91 -23.51 0.63
C ALA A 272 -10.44 -23.09 0.84
N ALA A 273 -10.20 -21.98 1.54
CA ALA A 273 -8.86 -21.47 1.79
C ALA A 273 -8.06 -22.36 2.75
N VAL A 274 -8.69 -22.79 3.85
CA VAL A 274 -8.10 -23.71 4.84
C VAL A 274 -7.84 -25.08 4.22
N GLY A 275 -8.79 -25.60 3.42
CA GLY A 275 -8.63 -26.84 2.67
C GLY A 275 -7.48 -26.79 1.64
N ALA A 276 -7.23 -25.61 1.07
CA ALA A 276 -6.08 -25.35 0.20
C ALA A 276 -4.76 -25.07 0.96
N GLY A 277 -4.79 -25.08 2.29
CA GLY A 277 -3.65 -24.82 3.15
C GLY A 277 -3.18 -23.36 3.15
N LEU A 278 -4.01 -22.39 2.76
CA LEU A 278 -3.63 -20.97 2.75
C LEU A 278 -3.81 -20.32 4.13
N GLN A 279 -3.00 -19.28 4.41
CA GLN A 279 -3.23 -18.44 5.59
C GLN A 279 -4.45 -17.56 5.31
N VAL A 280 -5.26 -17.31 6.34
CA VAL A 280 -6.45 -16.47 6.23
C VAL A 280 -6.46 -15.48 7.38
N ALA A 281 -6.69 -14.22 7.02
CA ALA A 281 -6.80 -13.07 7.89
C ALA A 281 -8.17 -12.43 7.66
N ILE A 282 -9.01 -12.34 8.69
CA ILE A 282 -10.36 -11.79 8.53
C ILE A 282 -10.54 -10.62 9.46
N HIS A 283 -10.89 -9.46 8.90
CA HIS A 283 -11.32 -8.28 9.64
C HIS A 283 -12.62 -8.56 10.37
N ALA A 284 -12.61 -8.40 11.69
CA ALA A 284 -13.79 -8.49 12.53
C ALA A 284 -13.66 -7.54 13.73
N ILE A 285 -14.42 -6.44 13.71
CA ILE A 285 -14.41 -5.43 14.78
C ILE A 285 -15.51 -5.68 15.81
N GLY A 286 -16.74 -5.88 15.34
CA GLY A 286 -17.92 -6.06 16.17
C GLY A 286 -17.98 -7.43 16.84
N ASP A 287 -18.65 -7.49 18.00
CA ASP A 287 -18.67 -8.72 18.80
C ASP A 287 -19.39 -9.89 18.13
N ARG A 288 -20.40 -9.61 17.29
CA ARG A 288 -21.04 -10.65 16.48
C ARG A 288 -20.17 -11.08 15.31
N ALA A 289 -19.48 -10.16 14.64
CA ALA A 289 -18.54 -10.52 13.57
C ALA A 289 -17.41 -11.44 14.08
N VAL A 290 -16.84 -11.12 15.24
CA VAL A 290 -15.78 -11.93 15.85
C VAL A 290 -16.28 -13.34 16.16
N ASP A 291 -17.45 -13.48 16.79
CA ASP A 291 -18.04 -14.78 17.10
C ASP A 291 -18.26 -15.63 15.83
N GLU A 292 -18.76 -15.01 14.76
CA GLU A 292 -19.06 -15.69 13.50
C GLU A 292 -17.80 -16.12 12.74
N VAL A 293 -16.75 -15.30 12.75
CA VAL A 293 -15.43 -15.64 12.18
C VAL A 293 -14.79 -16.79 12.94
N VAL A 294 -14.86 -16.78 14.28
CA VAL A 294 -14.38 -17.92 15.10
C VAL A 294 -15.12 -19.19 14.73
N GLY A 295 -16.45 -19.14 14.60
CA GLY A 295 -17.26 -20.28 14.18
C GLY A 295 -16.89 -20.81 12.78
N ALA A 296 -16.68 -19.92 11.82
CA ALA A 296 -16.26 -20.30 10.46
C ALA A 296 -14.89 -20.99 10.45
N TYR A 297 -13.92 -20.47 11.22
CA TYR A 297 -12.61 -21.12 11.34
C TYR A 297 -12.68 -22.48 12.03
N GLN A 298 -13.47 -22.64 13.08
CA GLN A 298 -13.64 -23.92 13.76
C GLN A 298 -14.22 -24.97 12.82
N ALA A 299 -15.31 -24.63 12.11
CA ALA A 299 -15.93 -25.52 11.14
C ALA A 299 -14.95 -25.94 10.04
N ALA A 300 -14.17 -25.00 9.49
CA ALA A 300 -13.18 -25.29 8.47
C ALA A 300 -12.03 -26.18 8.97
N LEU A 301 -11.54 -25.95 10.19
CA LEU A 301 -10.50 -26.78 10.81
C LEU A 301 -11.01 -28.20 11.11
N GLU A 302 -12.27 -28.34 11.55
CA GLU A 302 -12.92 -29.62 11.78
C GLU A 302 -13.14 -30.39 10.48
N ALA A 303 -13.65 -29.73 9.43
CA ALA A 303 -13.83 -30.32 8.11
C ALA A 303 -12.49 -30.81 7.53
N ALA A 304 -11.44 -30.00 7.65
CA ALA A 304 -10.09 -30.36 7.22
C ALA A 304 -9.49 -31.52 8.03
N ALA A 305 -9.86 -31.67 9.30
CA ALA A 305 -9.45 -32.80 10.15
C ALA A 305 -10.23 -34.09 9.83
N GLY A 306 -11.53 -33.99 9.53
CA GLY A 306 -12.41 -35.12 9.21
C GLY A 306 -12.21 -35.73 7.82
N ALA A 307 -11.73 -34.95 6.85
CA ALA A 307 -11.44 -35.42 5.49
C ALA A 307 -10.17 -36.27 5.35
N ALA A 308 -9.42 -36.49 6.44
CA ALA A 308 -8.10 -37.09 6.41
C ALA A 308 -8.08 -38.53 6.97
N GLU A 309 -8.08 -39.55 6.09
CA GLU A 309 -7.37 -40.83 6.33
C GLU A 309 -5.86 -40.73 5.99
N GLY A 310 -5.34 -39.50 5.83
CA GLY A 310 -3.95 -39.18 5.49
C GLY A 310 -3.35 -38.07 6.36
N PRO A 311 -2.09 -37.64 6.12
CA PRO A 311 -1.46 -36.60 6.95
C PRO A 311 -2.24 -35.28 6.89
N ARG A 312 -2.43 -34.65 8.07
CA ARG A 312 -3.11 -33.34 8.25
C ARG A 312 -2.70 -32.32 7.17
N PRO A 313 -3.58 -31.39 6.75
CA PRO A 313 -3.20 -30.32 5.82
C PRO A 313 -1.97 -29.59 6.37
N ARG A 314 -0.82 -29.82 5.74
CA ARG A 314 0.44 -29.18 6.09
C ARG A 314 0.54 -27.89 5.30
N ALA A 315 1.01 -26.82 5.92
CA ALA A 315 1.29 -25.57 5.23
C ALA A 315 2.34 -25.71 4.09
N GLY A 316 3.00 -26.87 3.99
CA GLY A 316 4.03 -27.17 3.00
C GLY A 316 5.31 -26.43 3.35
N ALA A 317 6.18 -27.02 4.18
CA ALA A 317 7.51 -26.46 4.40
C ALA A 317 8.40 -26.78 3.18
N THR A 318 8.42 -25.89 2.19
CA THR A 318 9.37 -25.92 1.07
C THR A 318 10.41 -24.80 1.15
N SER A 319 10.30 -23.89 2.13
CA SER A 319 11.22 -22.77 2.33
C SER A 319 11.92 -22.87 3.69
N PRO A 320 13.26 -22.66 3.77
CA PRO A 320 13.96 -22.57 5.05
C PRO A 320 13.54 -21.34 5.88
N TRP A 321 12.82 -20.39 5.29
CA TRP A 321 12.42 -19.12 5.90
C TRP A 321 11.03 -19.14 6.56
N VAL A 322 10.22 -20.19 6.32
CA VAL A 322 8.87 -20.34 6.88
C VAL A 322 8.79 -21.69 7.58
N LEU A 323 8.67 -21.69 8.91
CA LEU A 323 8.73 -22.90 9.72
C LEU A 323 7.40 -23.15 10.43
N GLY A 324 6.61 -24.08 9.88
CA GLY A 324 5.53 -24.73 10.61
C GLY A 324 4.55 -25.46 9.70
N ASP A 325 4.17 -26.68 10.06
CA ASP A 325 3.16 -27.47 9.34
C ASP A 325 1.72 -26.99 9.59
N ARG A 326 1.52 -25.94 10.39
CA ARG A 326 0.19 -25.49 10.86
C ARG A 326 -0.14 -24.11 10.31
N LEU A 327 -1.40 -23.91 9.92
CA LEU A 327 -1.96 -22.60 9.61
C LEU A 327 -1.91 -21.69 10.86
N ARG A 328 -1.77 -20.39 10.61
CA ARG A 328 -1.76 -19.27 11.57
C ARG A 328 -2.92 -18.36 11.19
N LEU A 329 -4.13 -18.87 11.38
CA LEU A 329 -5.36 -18.15 11.05
C LEU A 329 -5.53 -16.95 11.98
N ARG A 330 -5.90 -15.81 11.40
CA ARG A 330 -5.91 -14.52 12.10
C ARG A 330 -7.30 -13.89 12.09
N ILE A 331 -7.60 -13.21 13.19
CA ILE A 331 -8.78 -12.35 13.34
C ILE A 331 -8.23 -10.96 13.57
N GLU A 332 -8.36 -10.12 12.55
CA GLU A 332 -7.84 -8.76 12.57
C GLU A 332 -8.75 -7.88 13.42
N HIS A 333 -8.15 -6.95 14.17
CA HIS A 333 -8.79 -6.07 15.14
C HIS A 333 -9.27 -6.79 16.41
N ALA A 334 -10.23 -7.70 16.29
CA ALA A 334 -10.89 -8.35 17.44
C ALA A 334 -11.22 -7.34 18.57
N GLN A 335 -11.67 -6.14 18.16
CA GLN A 335 -11.77 -4.97 19.02
C GLN A 335 -12.87 -5.13 20.06
N HIS A 336 -13.98 -5.79 19.71
CA HIS A 336 -15.07 -6.05 20.62
C HIS A 336 -15.35 -7.54 20.61
N VAL A 337 -15.32 -8.14 21.80
CA VAL A 337 -15.69 -9.55 21.98
C VAL A 337 -16.98 -9.62 22.75
N SER A 338 -17.78 -10.64 22.43
CA SER A 338 -19.03 -10.87 23.12
C SER A 338 -18.75 -11.13 24.60
N GLY A 339 -19.73 -10.91 25.47
CA GLY A 339 -19.58 -11.19 26.91
C GLY A 339 -19.42 -12.67 27.23
N ASN A 340 -19.47 -13.51 26.20
CA ASN A 340 -19.36 -14.95 26.26
C ASN A 340 -17.88 -15.35 26.27
N SER A 341 -17.36 -15.73 27.44
CA SER A 341 -15.97 -16.19 27.61
C SER A 341 -15.60 -17.40 26.72
N ASN A 342 -16.59 -18.10 26.18
CA ASN A 342 -16.37 -19.23 25.27
C ASN A 342 -15.65 -18.83 23.98
N VAL A 343 -15.83 -17.61 23.46
CA VAL A 343 -15.23 -17.22 22.17
C VAL A 343 -13.72 -17.01 22.28
N SER A 344 -13.25 -16.34 23.33
CA SER A 344 -11.81 -16.21 23.59
C SER A 344 -11.14 -17.56 23.87
N ALA A 345 -11.83 -18.45 24.60
CA ALA A 345 -11.36 -19.82 24.83
C ALA A 345 -11.33 -20.64 23.53
N ALA A 346 -12.34 -20.49 22.67
CA ALA A 346 -12.42 -21.15 21.37
C ALA A 346 -11.28 -20.70 20.43
N MET A 347 -10.95 -19.40 20.42
CA MET A 347 -9.78 -18.88 19.71
C MET A 347 -8.50 -19.59 20.18
N ALA A 348 -8.27 -19.62 21.49
CA ALA A 348 -7.08 -20.23 22.07
C ALA A 348 -6.98 -21.73 21.79
N ALA A 349 -8.07 -22.48 21.99
CA ALA A 349 -8.15 -23.92 21.76
C ALA A 349 -7.91 -24.29 20.28
N SER A 350 -8.43 -23.47 19.37
CA SER A 350 -8.30 -23.67 17.92
C SER A 350 -6.98 -23.11 17.36
N GLY A 351 -6.19 -22.41 18.19
CA GLY A 351 -4.93 -21.78 17.79
C GLY A 351 -5.11 -20.56 16.88
N LEU A 352 -6.28 -19.92 16.92
CA LEU A 352 -6.55 -18.67 16.19
C LEU A 352 -5.80 -17.52 16.86
N THR A 353 -5.27 -16.61 16.05
CA THR A 353 -4.48 -15.46 16.52
C THR A 353 -5.30 -14.18 16.40
N PRO A 354 -5.76 -13.58 17.51
CA PRO A 354 -6.34 -12.24 17.47
C PRO A 354 -5.23 -11.21 17.21
N VAL A 355 -5.50 -10.23 16.37
CA VAL A 355 -4.55 -9.17 15.99
C VAL A 355 -5.07 -7.79 16.40
N PRO A 356 -5.09 -7.45 17.70
CA PRO A 356 -5.62 -6.18 18.16
C PRO A 356 -4.71 -4.98 17.90
N ASN A 357 -5.33 -3.80 17.81
CA ASN A 357 -4.67 -2.51 17.57
C ASN A 357 -4.78 -1.59 18.80
N PRO A 358 -3.79 -1.57 19.72
CA PRO A 358 -3.85 -0.71 20.91
C PRO A 358 -3.96 0.80 20.62
N LEU A 359 -3.46 1.26 19.48
CA LEU A 359 -3.58 2.67 19.09
C LEU A 359 -5.02 3.04 18.68
N HIS A 360 -5.82 2.09 18.19
CA HIS A 360 -7.24 2.34 17.93
C HIS A 360 -8.01 2.60 19.23
N LEU A 361 -7.58 2.05 20.38
CA LEU A 361 -8.18 2.40 21.67
C LEU A 361 -8.06 3.91 21.95
N LEU A 362 -6.93 4.51 21.55
CA LEU A 362 -6.71 5.95 21.69
C LEU A 362 -7.57 6.71 20.69
N ALA A 363 -7.62 6.30 19.42
CA ALA A 363 -8.47 6.93 18.41
C ALA A 363 -9.96 6.87 18.79
N ASP A 364 -10.46 5.70 19.18
CA ASP A 364 -11.87 5.45 19.48
C ASP A 364 -12.32 5.96 20.86
N ARG A 365 -11.41 6.50 21.68
CA ARG A 365 -11.65 6.90 23.08
C ARG A 365 -12.92 7.74 23.27
N ALA A 366 -13.18 8.67 22.34
CA ALA A 366 -14.28 9.62 22.42
C ALA A 366 -15.62 8.98 22.03
N MET A 367 -15.62 8.02 21.09
CA MET A 367 -16.84 7.39 20.57
C MET A 367 -17.28 6.17 21.39
N LEU A 368 -16.36 5.49 22.09
CA LEU A 368 -16.66 4.27 22.85
C LEU A 368 -17.87 4.40 23.81
N PRO A 369 -18.01 5.48 24.63
CA PRO A 369 -19.16 5.63 25.52
C PRO A 369 -20.50 5.75 24.78
N ALA A 370 -20.52 6.50 23.67
CA ALA A 370 -21.72 6.72 22.89
C ALA A 370 -22.14 5.45 22.13
N ARG A 371 -21.18 4.81 21.44
CA ARG A 371 -21.45 3.66 20.57
C ARG A 371 -21.79 2.38 21.35
N LEU A 372 -21.06 2.08 22.42
CA LEU A 372 -21.19 0.80 23.16
C LEU A 372 -21.99 0.91 24.45
N GLY A 373 -22.10 2.11 25.03
CA GLY A 373 -22.76 2.32 26.31
C GLY A 373 -21.99 1.73 27.50
N PRO A 374 -22.47 1.99 28.73
CA PRO A 374 -21.72 1.67 29.96
C PRO A 374 -21.55 0.16 30.22
N ARG A 375 -22.37 -0.71 29.63
CA ARG A 375 -22.32 -2.16 29.84
C ARG A 375 -21.28 -2.87 28.96
N ARG A 376 -21.07 -2.40 27.72
CA ARG A 376 -20.17 -3.05 26.75
C ARG A 376 -18.81 -2.35 26.68
N ARG A 377 -18.76 -1.03 26.90
CA ARG A 377 -17.50 -0.25 26.94
C ARG A 377 -16.40 -0.89 27.79
N PRO A 378 -16.64 -1.41 29.01
CA PRO A 378 -15.58 -1.95 29.87
C PRO A 378 -14.91 -3.24 29.34
N ARG A 379 -15.47 -3.86 28.29
CA ARG A 379 -14.95 -5.06 27.64
C ARG A 379 -14.41 -4.79 26.24
N ALA A 380 -14.38 -3.52 25.80
CA ALA A 380 -13.79 -3.14 24.53
C ALA A 380 -12.28 -3.30 24.60
N PHE A 381 -11.67 -3.73 23.50
CA PHE A 381 -10.25 -4.01 23.36
C PHE A 381 -9.76 -5.00 24.44
N PRO A 382 -10.16 -6.28 24.36
CA PRO A 382 -10.09 -7.27 25.46
C PRO A 382 -8.68 -7.89 25.64
N PHE A 383 -7.65 -7.06 25.75
CA PHE A 383 -6.25 -7.51 25.75
C PHE A 383 -5.94 -8.52 26.86
N ARG A 384 -6.41 -8.28 28.10
CA ARG A 384 -6.15 -9.17 29.24
C ARG A 384 -7.00 -10.42 29.15
N SER A 385 -8.25 -10.29 28.73
CA SER A 385 -9.17 -11.41 28.59
C SER A 385 -8.69 -12.42 27.53
N LEU A 386 -8.17 -11.95 26.39
CA LEU A 386 -7.57 -12.81 25.37
C LEU A 386 -6.36 -13.58 25.92
N LEU A 387 -5.48 -12.90 26.68
CA LEU A 387 -4.34 -13.55 27.33
C LEU A 387 -4.77 -14.59 28.37
N ALA A 388 -5.75 -14.25 29.20
CA ALA A 388 -6.26 -15.14 30.25
C ALA A 388 -6.89 -16.41 29.67
N ALA A 389 -7.49 -16.33 28.47
CA ALA A 389 -8.00 -17.47 27.74
C ALA A 389 -6.90 -18.36 27.11
N GLY A 390 -5.63 -17.91 27.13
CA GLY A 390 -4.49 -18.63 26.55
C GLY A 390 -4.18 -18.26 25.09
N ALA A 391 -4.85 -17.24 24.54
CA ALA A 391 -4.48 -16.70 23.23
C ALA A 391 -3.15 -15.93 23.32
N ARG A 392 -2.53 -15.68 22.17
CA ARG A 392 -1.31 -14.88 22.04
C ARG A 392 -1.57 -13.73 21.08
N PRO A 393 -2.11 -12.59 21.55
CA PRO A 393 -2.48 -11.49 20.68
C PRO A 393 -1.26 -10.90 19.97
N ALA A 394 -1.30 -10.82 18.65
CA ALA A 394 -0.28 -10.15 17.85
C ALA A 394 -0.67 -8.67 17.72
N MET A 395 0.22 -7.75 18.04
CA MET A 395 -0.13 -6.32 18.04
C MET A 395 0.12 -5.72 16.67
N ALA A 396 -0.72 -4.75 16.30
CA ALA A 396 -0.59 -4.04 15.04
C ALA A 396 -0.96 -2.57 15.15
N SER A 397 -0.49 -1.76 14.20
CA SER A 397 -0.94 -0.37 14.03
C SER A 397 -2.17 -0.28 13.15
N ASP A 398 -2.31 -1.10 12.11
CA ASP A 398 -3.23 -0.87 10.99
C ASP A 398 -2.90 0.40 10.17
N TRP A 399 -1.61 0.71 10.05
CA TRP A 399 -1.17 1.89 9.30
C TRP A 399 -1.68 1.85 7.84
N PRO A 400 -2.26 2.95 7.32
CA PRO A 400 -2.21 4.32 7.83
C PRO A 400 -3.39 4.80 8.71
N VAL A 401 -4.31 3.94 9.14
CA VAL A 401 -5.46 4.29 10.02
C VAL A 401 -4.98 5.09 11.24
N VAL A 402 -3.93 4.60 11.88
CA VAL A 402 -3.14 5.32 12.88
C VAL A 402 -1.67 5.24 12.52
N ASP A 403 -0.84 6.13 13.07
CA ASP A 403 0.59 6.13 12.79
C ASP A 403 1.31 4.90 13.37
N MET A 404 2.43 4.49 12.74
CA MET A 404 3.28 3.40 13.23
C MET A 404 4.05 3.83 14.48
N GLN A 405 3.49 3.55 15.66
CA GLN A 405 4.08 3.96 16.94
C GLN A 405 4.10 2.79 17.95
N PRO A 406 4.97 1.79 17.78
CA PRO A 406 4.98 0.57 18.61
C PRO A 406 5.18 0.87 20.10
N LEU A 407 6.02 1.85 20.46
CA LEU A 407 6.24 2.25 21.85
C LEU A 407 4.99 2.89 22.49
N VAL A 408 4.25 3.70 21.73
CA VAL A 408 2.98 4.29 22.17
C VAL A 408 1.88 3.22 22.21
N SER A 409 1.91 2.26 21.29
CA SER A 409 1.02 1.10 21.27
C SER A 409 1.22 0.22 22.51
N ILE A 410 2.48 -0.05 22.90
CA ILE A 410 2.82 -0.73 24.16
C ILE A 410 2.29 0.06 25.35
N TYR A 411 2.51 1.38 25.39
CA TYR A 411 1.96 2.23 26.44
C TYR A 411 0.43 2.11 26.52
N ALA A 412 -0.27 2.20 25.40
CA ALA A 412 -1.73 2.11 25.32
C ALA A 412 -2.26 0.74 25.76
N ALA A 413 -1.58 -0.36 25.42
CA ALA A 413 -1.96 -1.70 25.86
C ALA A 413 -1.81 -1.88 27.38
N VAL A 414 -0.75 -1.32 27.97
CA VAL A 414 -0.43 -1.44 29.40
C VAL A 414 -1.26 -0.48 30.26
N HIS A 415 -1.45 0.75 29.79
CA HIS A 415 -2.07 1.82 30.58
C HIS A 415 -3.50 2.15 30.19
N ARG A 416 -3.95 1.70 29.02
CA ARG A 416 -5.30 1.97 28.48
C ARG A 416 -5.58 3.47 28.32
N HIS A 417 -4.53 4.25 28.10
CA HIS A 417 -4.52 5.70 28.01
C HIS A 417 -3.45 6.16 27.03
N ALA A 418 -3.57 7.39 26.55
CA ALA A 418 -2.46 8.04 25.86
C ALA A 418 -1.35 8.41 26.85
N PRO A 419 -0.07 8.41 26.44
CA PRO A 419 1.01 8.97 27.25
C PRO A 419 0.71 10.42 27.65
N PRO A 420 1.06 10.85 28.88
CA PRO A 420 0.86 12.23 29.30
C PRO A 420 1.55 13.21 28.34
N PRO A 421 1.00 14.42 28.11
CA PRO A 421 1.60 15.41 27.19
C PRO A 421 3.08 15.71 27.47
N ARG A 422 3.49 15.74 28.75
CA ARG A 422 4.89 15.94 29.13
C ARG A 422 5.82 14.81 28.64
N VAL A 423 5.32 13.57 28.60
CA VAL A 423 6.07 12.40 28.14
C VAL A 423 6.20 12.47 26.62
N VAL A 424 5.11 12.79 25.91
CA VAL A 424 5.14 13.00 24.45
C VAL A 424 6.08 14.15 24.09
N ALA A 425 6.02 15.27 24.81
CA ALA A 425 6.92 16.40 24.58
C ALA A 425 8.39 16.03 24.85
N ALA A 426 8.68 15.23 25.89
CA ALA A 426 10.03 14.74 26.16
C ALA A 426 10.55 13.82 25.06
N MET A 427 9.71 12.90 24.58
CA MET A 427 9.99 12.03 23.45
C MET A 427 10.29 12.83 22.18
N ASN A 428 9.45 13.81 21.87
CA ASN A 428 9.59 14.68 20.70
C ASN A 428 10.81 15.61 20.75
N ARG A 429 11.28 16.01 21.94
CA ARG A 429 12.55 16.76 22.09
C ARG A 429 13.78 15.95 21.65
N ALA A 430 13.69 14.62 21.67
CA ALA A 430 14.76 13.74 21.20
C ALA A 430 14.73 13.51 19.67
N LEU A 431 13.70 13.98 18.97
CA LEU A 431 13.48 13.75 17.55
C LEU A 431 13.72 15.04 16.73
N PRO A 432 14.23 14.93 15.50
CA PRO A 432 14.33 16.07 14.60
C PRO A 432 12.93 16.54 14.13
N PRO A 433 12.78 17.81 13.68
CA PRO A 433 11.49 18.38 13.30
C PRO A 433 10.67 17.55 12.30
N GLY A 434 11.34 16.90 11.34
CA GLY A 434 10.69 16.05 10.33
C GLY A 434 10.28 14.65 10.82
N GLN A 435 10.52 14.31 12.08
CA GLN A 435 10.22 12.98 12.65
C GLN A 435 9.37 13.02 13.92
N LEU A 436 8.87 14.21 14.29
CA LEU A 436 8.02 14.40 15.46
C LEU A 436 6.82 13.43 15.41
N LEU A 437 6.47 12.91 16.59
CA LEU A 437 5.38 11.99 16.79
C LEU A 437 4.13 12.75 17.20
N GLU A 438 3.07 12.64 16.40
CA GLU A 438 1.73 13.06 16.82
C GLU A 438 1.06 11.91 17.56
N VAL A 439 0.70 12.12 18.82
CA VAL A 439 0.08 11.11 19.68
C VAL A 439 -1.37 11.48 19.94
N VAL A 440 -2.27 10.74 19.32
CA VAL A 440 -3.72 10.91 19.49
C VAL A 440 -4.11 10.77 20.97
N GLY A 441 -4.90 11.72 21.47
CA GLY A 441 -5.30 11.78 22.89
C GLY A 441 -4.29 12.44 23.84
N ALA A 442 -3.06 12.74 23.40
CA ALA A 442 -2.13 13.58 24.15
C ALA A 442 -2.34 15.06 23.74
N GLY A 443 -2.98 15.86 24.60
CA GLY A 443 -3.23 17.28 24.33
C GLY A 443 -1.94 18.04 23.95
N HIS A 444 -2.00 18.87 22.89
CA HIS A 444 -0.88 19.73 22.49
C HIS A 444 -0.90 21.03 23.31
N HIS A 445 0.12 21.28 24.12
CA HIS A 445 0.46 22.65 24.50
C HIS A 445 1.25 23.30 23.36
N GLY A 446 0.52 23.92 22.42
CA GLY A 446 1.10 24.92 21.54
C GLY A 446 1.48 26.15 22.37
N GLY A 447 2.72 26.18 22.85
CA GLY A 447 3.35 27.37 23.41
C GLY A 447 4.13 28.08 22.32
N THR A 448 3.54 29.13 21.75
CA THR A 448 4.23 30.16 20.98
C THR A 448 5.39 30.72 21.82
N LEU A 449 6.63 30.45 21.45
CA LEU A 449 7.77 31.27 21.88
C LEU A 449 7.79 32.53 21.00
N ALA A 450 6.91 33.48 21.34
CA ALA A 450 7.03 34.85 20.89
C ALA A 450 8.14 35.56 21.70
N GLY A 451 8.86 36.46 21.05
CA GLY A 451 10.17 36.96 21.47
C GLY A 451 10.23 37.68 22.82
N GLY A 452 11.42 37.61 23.43
CA GLY A 452 11.86 38.45 24.53
C GLY A 452 13.38 38.60 24.44
N GLU A 453 13.83 39.81 24.13
CA GLU A 453 15.25 40.20 24.04
C GLU A 453 15.96 40.16 25.40
N GLY A 454 17.28 39.89 25.36
CA GLY A 454 18.28 40.59 26.17
C GLY A 454 18.51 40.14 27.61
N GLY A 455 19.60 39.40 27.85
CA GLY A 455 20.19 39.25 29.19
C GLY A 455 21.42 38.36 29.21
N ARG A 456 22.62 38.95 29.14
CA ARG A 456 23.89 38.27 29.41
C ARG A 456 24.04 38.05 30.91
N GLY A 457 24.37 36.82 31.33
CA GLY A 457 24.83 36.50 32.69
C GLY A 457 25.82 35.33 32.65
N GLU A 458 27.04 35.57 33.15
CA GLU A 458 28.13 34.59 33.28
C GLU A 458 28.06 33.81 34.61
N GLY A 459 28.67 32.61 34.62
CA GLY A 459 28.99 31.78 35.81
C GLY A 459 28.03 30.61 36.03
N SER A 460 28.41 29.39 36.44
CA SER A 460 29.66 28.77 36.87
C SER A 460 29.46 27.25 36.82
N GLY A 461 30.53 26.47 36.63
CA GLY A 461 30.44 25.02 36.47
C GLY A 461 29.94 24.25 37.71
N ALA A 462 29.19 23.17 37.44
CA ALA A 462 29.01 22.03 38.34
C ALA A 462 28.72 20.79 37.48
N GLU A 463 29.61 19.81 37.57
CA GLU A 463 29.43 18.45 37.04
C GLU A 463 28.36 17.73 37.85
N SER A 464 27.36 17.15 37.19
CA SER A 464 26.47 16.14 37.79
C SER A 464 26.28 15.00 36.79
N GLY A 465 26.75 13.80 37.15
CA GLY A 465 26.69 12.59 36.33
C GLY A 465 25.28 12.01 36.16
N PRO A 466 25.10 11.03 35.25
CA PRO A 466 23.82 10.48 34.86
C PRO A 466 23.50 9.20 35.66
N GLU A 467 22.57 9.25 36.61
CA GLU A 467 22.13 8.02 37.32
C GLU A 467 20.74 7.50 36.91
N ASP A 468 19.93 8.27 36.18
CA ASP A 468 18.67 7.77 35.62
C ASP A 468 18.69 7.94 34.10
N GLY A 469 18.83 6.82 33.36
CA GLY A 469 18.90 6.76 31.90
C GLY A 469 17.63 7.21 31.14
N CYS A 470 17.01 8.31 31.55
CA CYS A 470 16.12 9.14 30.74
C CYS A 470 16.90 10.39 30.34
N ALA A 471 17.67 10.31 29.24
CA ALA A 471 18.25 11.50 28.63
C ALA A 471 17.14 12.32 27.93
N ALA A 472 16.36 13.05 28.72
CA ALA A 472 15.73 14.29 28.32
C ALA A 472 16.29 15.36 29.26
N ALA A 473 16.94 16.38 28.71
CA ALA A 473 17.59 17.46 29.46
C ALA A 473 16.73 17.95 30.64
N ALA A 474 17.36 18.11 31.81
CA ALA A 474 16.74 18.75 32.96
C ALA A 474 16.19 20.14 32.55
N PRO A 475 15.02 20.56 33.07
CA PRO A 475 14.51 21.89 32.79
C PRO A 475 15.47 22.96 33.32
N PRO A 476 15.49 24.18 32.75
CA PRO A 476 16.32 25.27 33.25
C PRO A 476 16.01 25.52 34.73
N GLN A 477 17.06 25.60 35.57
CA GLN A 477 16.94 25.87 36.99
C GLN A 477 16.24 27.23 37.21
N GLY A 478 15.14 27.23 37.95
CA GLY A 478 14.41 28.47 38.27
C GLY A 478 12.93 28.35 38.66
N VAL A 479 12.31 27.18 38.56
CA VAL A 479 10.94 26.97 39.06
C VAL A 479 11.03 26.31 40.43
N ALA A 480 10.87 27.13 41.48
CA ALA A 480 10.97 26.71 42.86
C ALA A 480 9.92 25.63 43.24
N ASP A 481 10.35 24.71 44.10
CA ASP A 481 9.57 23.74 44.85
C ASP A 481 8.34 24.38 45.51
N ALA A 482 7.16 24.18 44.92
CA ALA A 482 5.88 24.50 45.55
C ALA A 482 4.71 23.72 44.89
N ALA A 483 4.80 22.38 44.85
CA ALA A 483 3.63 21.52 44.74
C ALA A 483 4.01 20.13 45.21
N GLY A 484 3.32 19.63 46.25
CA GLY A 484 3.49 18.25 46.71
C GLY A 484 3.19 17.26 45.59
N ASP A 485 3.82 16.10 45.66
CA ASP A 485 3.82 15.01 44.67
C ASP A 485 2.43 14.48 44.24
N GLY A 486 1.34 15.00 44.82
CA GLY A 486 -0.06 14.64 44.51
C GLY A 486 -0.80 15.57 43.54
N GLU A 487 -0.29 16.77 43.20
CA GLU A 487 -1.02 17.75 42.36
C GLU A 487 -0.39 17.99 40.97
N LEU A 488 0.83 17.49 40.72
CA LEU A 488 1.53 17.58 39.42
C LEU A 488 1.18 16.44 38.45
N TYR A 489 0.40 15.47 38.91
CA TYR A 489 -0.18 14.39 38.12
C TYR A 489 -1.68 14.64 38.11
N GLY A 490 -2.17 15.40 37.13
CA GLY A 490 -3.62 15.46 36.89
C GLY A 490 -4.14 14.02 36.86
N ALA A 491 -5.14 13.71 37.68
CA ALA A 491 -5.69 12.36 37.79
C ALA A 491 -5.92 11.83 36.38
N GLU A 492 -5.18 10.79 35.99
CA GLU A 492 -5.46 10.12 34.73
C GLU A 492 -6.93 9.74 34.79
N GLY A 493 -7.72 10.20 33.82
CA GLY A 493 -9.15 9.90 33.79
C GLY A 493 -9.42 8.40 33.80
N GLU A 494 -10.68 8.01 33.83
CA GLU A 494 -11.08 6.61 33.69
C GLU A 494 -10.41 5.93 32.46
N PRO A 495 -9.76 4.76 32.62
CA PRO A 495 -9.18 3.99 31.53
C PRO A 495 -10.10 3.83 30.33
N TYR A 496 -9.54 4.00 29.13
CA TYR A 496 -10.28 3.79 27.90
C TYR A 496 -10.66 2.29 27.81
N GLY A 497 -11.93 2.01 27.55
CA GLY A 497 -12.46 0.65 27.42
C GLY A 497 -12.32 -0.29 28.65
N GLY A 498 -12.09 0.25 29.86
CA GLY A 498 -12.06 -0.52 31.12
C GLY A 498 -10.66 -0.89 31.65
N GLU A 499 -10.49 -0.82 32.97
CA GLU A 499 -9.19 -1.07 33.65
C GLU A 499 -8.77 -2.55 33.66
N ALA A 500 -9.73 -3.47 33.72
CA ALA A 500 -9.48 -4.91 33.78
C ALA A 500 -8.76 -5.45 32.53
N GLU A 501 -8.79 -4.70 31.42
CA GLU A 501 -8.18 -5.08 30.14
C GLU A 501 -6.75 -4.56 29.96
N ARG A 502 -6.10 -4.05 31.03
CA ARG A 502 -4.67 -3.72 30.99
C ARG A 502 -3.82 -4.97 30.70
N MET A 503 -2.91 -4.84 29.74
CA MET A 503 -1.97 -5.90 29.39
C MET A 503 -0.68 -5.79 30.23
N PRO A 504 -0.08 -6.91 30.69
CA PRO A 504 1.28 -6.90 31.22
C PRO A 504 2.31 -6.39 30.21
N LEU A 505 3.33 -5.66 30.67
CA LEU A 505 4.34 -5.07 29.79
C LEU A 505 5.09 -6.11 28.95
N ASP A 506 5.47 -7.24 29.54
CA ASP A 506 6.11 -8.35 28.84
C ASP A 506 5.23 -8.93 27.74
N ALA A 507 3.93 -9.10 28.01
CA ALA A 507 2.96 -9.54 27.00
C ALA A 507 2.78 -8.51 25.87
N ALA A 508 2.76 -7.21 26.20
CA ALA A 508 2.70 -6.15 25.19
C ALA A 508 3.95 -6.13 24.29
N MET A 509 5.14 -6.33 24.87
CA MET A 509 6.39 -6.47 24.12
C MET A 509 6.42 -7.71 23.23
N LEU A 510 5.95 -8.87 23.74
CA LEU A 510 5.84 -10.10 22.96
C LEU A 510 4.86 -9.94 21.80
N GLY A 511 3.74 -9.23 22.04
CA GLY A 511 2.74 -8.86 21.05
C GLY A 511 3.31 -8.14 19.83
N HIS A 512 4.24 -7.21 20.06
CA HIS A 512 4.95 -6.43 19.04
C HIS A 512 6.25 -7.08 18.52
N THR A 513 6.54 -8.33 18.90
CA THR A 513 7.76 -9.02 18.48
C THR A 513 7.48 -10.47 18.05
N VAL A 514 7.73 -11.44 18.91
CA VAL A 514 7.66 -12.87 18.57
C VAL A 514 6.23 -13.36 18.33
N TRP A 515 5.21 -12.74 18.94
CA TRP A 515 3.81 -13.09 18.66
C TRP A 515 3.33 -12.51 17.33
N GLY A 516 3.75 -11.29 16.97
CA GLY A 516 3.60 -10.75 15.61
C GLY A 516 4.25 -11.65 14.56
N ALA A 517 5.51 -12.05 14.79
CA ALA A 517 6.21 -12.98 13.89
C ALA A 517 5.47 -14.32 13.79
N ARG A 518 4.96 -14.85 14.91
CA ARG A 518 4.17 -16.09 14.94
C ARG A 518 2.87 -15.98 14.14
N ALA A 519 2.18 -14.85 14.20
CA ALA A 519 0.96 -14.61 13.43
C ALA A 519 1.23 -14.70 11.92
N ALA A 520 2.43 -14.32 11.48
CA ALA A 520 2.88 -14.43 10.10
C ALA A 520 3.53 -15.80 9.76
N GLY A 521 3.70 -16.71 10.72
CA GLY A 521 4.42 -17.99 10.52
C GLY A 521 5.95 -17.83 10.44
N LEU A 522 6.48 -16.74 11.00
CA LEU A 522 7.88 -16.33 10.98
C LEU A 522 8.55 -16.38 12.34
N GLU A 523 7.94 -17.00 13.36
CA GLU A 523 8.55 -17.19 14.67
C GLU A 523 9.87 -17.98 14.61
N GLY A 524 10.03 -18.76 13.53
CA GLY A 524 11.24 -19.47 13.12
C GLY A 524 12.39 -18.57 12.68
N TYR A 525 12.07 -17.34 12.29
CA TYR A 525 12.90 -16.49 11.44
C TYR A 525 13.24 -15.15 12.11
N VAL A 526 12.24 -14.41 12.61
CA VAL A 526 12.35 -13.07 13.20
C VAL A 526 11.59 -12.94 14.53
N GLY A 527 11.66 -11.77 15.17
CA GLY A 527 10.90 -11.45 16.40
C GLY A 527 11.54 -11.91 17.71
N SER A 528 12.74 -12.51 17.67
CA SER A 528 13.54 -12.82 18.87
C SER A 528 15.04 -12.81 18.57
N LEU A 529 15.87 -12.50 19.57
CA LEU A 529 17.34 -12.49 19.46
C LEU A 529 17.99 -13.82 19.91
N ALA A 530 17.23 -14.91 19.85
CA ALA A 530 17.74 -16.25 20.15
C ALA A 530 18.71 -16.73 19.04
N PRO A 531 19.70 -17.59 19.36
CA PRO A 531 20.56 -18.19 18.35
C PRO A 531 19.77 -18.85 17.20
N GLY A 532 20.19 -18.59 15.96
CA GLY A 532 19.53 -19.11 14.75
C GLY A 532 18.43 -18.21 14.16
N ARG A 533 18.09 -17.10 14.80
CA ARG A 533 17.19 -16.06 14.26
C ARG A 533 17.96 -15.01 13.47
N ARG A 534 17.24 -14.21 12.66
CA ARG A 534 17.83 -13.01 12.03
C ARG A 534 18.14 -11.96 13.08
N ALA A 535 19.26 -11.25 12.88
CA ALA A 535 19.71 -10.18 13.77
C ALA A 535 18.95 -8.88 13.47
N ASP A 536 17.64 -8.93 13.66
CA ASP A 536 16.73 -7.80 13.48
C ASP A 536 16.39 -7.23 14.87
N PHE A 537 16.95 -6.07 15.20
CA PHE A 537 16.85 -5.48 16.53
C PHE A 537 16.82 -3.95 16.48
N VAL A 538 16.35 -3.35 17.56
CA VAL A 538 16.35 -1.90 17.75
C VAL A 538 17.23 -1.50 18.92
N GLU A 539 17.94 -0.39 18.77
CA GLU A 539 18.59 0.34 19.86
C GLU A 539 17.64 1.43 20.35
N LEU A 540 17.33 1.45 21.63
CA LEU A 540 16.45 2.44 22.25
C LEU A 540 17.24 3.44 23.10
N SER A 541 16.71 4.67 23.22
CA SER A 541 17.32 5.72 24.06
C SER A 541 17.28 5.44 25.57
N GLY A 542 16.52 4.42 25.98
CA GLY A 542 16.46 3.93 27.35
C GLY A 542 15.75 2.58 27.42
N PRO A 543 15.79 1.89 28.57
CA PRO A 543 15.17 0.58 28.73
C PRO A 543 13.64 0.64 28.63
N LEU A 544 13.02 -0.48 28.24
CA LEU A 544 11.57 -0.66 28.26
C LEU A 544 11.18 -1.56 29.43
N GLU A 545 11.30 -1.03 30.65
CA GLU A 545 11.14 -1.79 31.89
C GLU A 545 10.25 -1.07 32.89
N GLY A 546 9.39 -1.84 33.57
CA GLY A 546 8.47 -1.36 34.60
C GLY A 546 7.34 -0.49 34.05
N ALA A 547 6.09 -0.98 34.13
CA ALA A 547 4.91 -0.24 33.63
C ALA A 547 4.84 1.21 34.17
N GLU A 548 5.11 1.41 35.47
CA GLU A 548 5.09 2.75 36.07
C GLU A 548 6.18 3.69 35.57
N ARG A 549 7.29 3.16 35.04
CA ARG A 549 8.35 3.99 34.44
C ARG A 549 7.87 4.60 33.12
N LEU A 550 7.05 3.89 32.35
CA LEU A 550 6.52 4.38 31.06
C LEU A 550 5.66 5.63 31.23
N ARG A 551 4.99 5.79 32.38
CA ARG A 551 4.22 7.01 32.74
C ARG A 551 5.08 8.26 32.93
N ARG A 552 6.38 8.07 33.15
CA ARG A 552 7.34 9.16 33.36
C ARG A 552 8.16 9.44 32.10
N CYS A 553 8.46 8.41 31.31
CA CYS A 553 9.42 8.49 30.22
C CYS A 553 9.21 7.32 29.25
N LEU A 554 9.10 7.63 27.95
CA LEU A 554 9.02 6.65 26.87
C LEU A 554 10.27 6.82 26.00
N PRO A 555 11.01 5.73 25.68
CA PRO A 555 12.22 5.86 24.86
C PRO A 555 11.87 6.21 23.40
N VAL A 556 12.90 6.51 22.60
CA VAL A 556 12.83 6.62 21.14
C VAL A 556 13.77 5.61 20.49
N VAL A 557 13.48 5.26 19.23
CA VAL A 557 14.38 4.42 18.43
C VAL A 557 15.58 5.24 17.99
N LEU A 558 16.76 4.84 18.44
CA LEU A 558 18.04 5.43 18.02
C LEU A 558 18.54 4.78 16.73
N ARG A 559 18.46 3.45 16.64
CA ARG A 559 18.86 2.70 15.46
C ARG A 559 17.98 1.49 15.24
N THR A 560 17.81 1.12 13.99
CA THR A 560 17.13 -0.11 13.58
C THR A 560 18.11 -0.95 12.77
N TRP A 561 18.23 -2.21 13.16
CA TRP A 561 19.12 -3.19 12.55
C TRP A 561 18.30 -4.23 11.83
N VAL A 562 18.69 -4.54 10.60
CA VAL A 562 18.11 -5.62 9.79
C VAL A 562 19.24 -6.48 9.27
N ASP A 563 19.16 -7.78 9.51
CA ASP A 563 20.21 -8.76 9.20
C ASP A 563 21.58 -8.41 9.81
N GLY A 564 21.59 -7.79 10.99
CA GLY A 564 22.81 -7.35 11.67
C GLY A 564 23.50 -6.14 11.04
N ARG A 565 22.80 -5.39 10.17
CA ARG A 565 23.28 -4.13 9.59
C ARG A 565 22.37 -2.97 10.00
N VAL A 566 22.96 -1.81 10.27
CA VAL A 566 22.19 -0.58 10.54
C VAL A 566 21.38 -0.22 9.28
N ALA A 567 20.06 -0.28 9.40
CA ALA A 567 19.10 0.10 8.37
C ALA A 567 18.55 1.51 8.61
N TYR A 568 18.57 1.98 9.85
CA TYR A 568 18.20 3.34 10.25
C TYR A 568 19.04 3.80 11.44
N GLU A 569 19.37 5.10 11.46
CA GLU A 569 20.02 5.78 12.58
C GLU A 569 19.45 7.19 12.74
N LEU A 570 19.05 7.53 13.97
CA LEU A 570 18.61 8.85 14.38
C LEU A 570 19.82 9.80 14.40
N ARG A 571 19.80 10.80 13.52
CA ARG A 571 20.86 11.82 13.42
C ARG A 571 20.40 13.14 14.04
N ALA A 572 21.21 13.73 14.91
CA ALA A 572 20.96 15.07 15.44
C ALA A 572 21.24 16.12 14.37
N GLU A 573 20.28 16.98 14.03
CA GLU A 573 20.51 18.02 13.02
C GLU A 573 21.34 19.19 13.58
N GLY A 574 22.52 19.35 13.00
CA GLY A 574 23.31 20.56 12.99
C GLY A 574 24.11 20.58 11.69
N ARG A 575 23.57 21.30 10.69
CA ARG A 575 23.94 21.38 9.26
C ARG A 575 23.25 20.34 8.37
N ALA A 576 22.37 20.85 7.53
CA ALA A 576 22.10 20.23 6.24
C ALA A 576 23.41 20.20 5.45
N GLU A 577 24.07 19.04 5.42
CA GLU A 577 24.71 18.59 4.19
C GLU A 577 23.64 17.78 3.45
N GLY A 578 23.03 18.42 2.46
CA GLY A 578 22.14 17.74 1.53
C GLY A 578 22.96 16.68 0.76
N GLY A 579 22.44 15.46 0.75
CA GLY A 579 22.99 14.33 0.01
C GLY A 579 23.41 13.21 0.95
N GLY A 580 22.70 12.08 0.92
CA GLY A 580 23.38 10.84 1.27
C GLY A 580 24.60 10.77 0.36
N GLU A 581 25.80 10.59 0.92
CA GLU A 581 26.97 10.32 0.08
C GLU A 581 26.61 9.13 -0.81
N VAL A 582 26.46 9.40 -2.11
CA VAL A 582 26.72 8.38 -3.12
C VAL A 582 28.15 7.95 -2.81
N PRO A 583 28.41 6.67 -2.49
CA PRO A 583 29.77 6.24 -2.19
C PRO A 583 30.63 6.52 -3.42
N LEU A 584 31.42 7.58 -3.36
CA LEU A 584 32.37 7.96 -4.39
C LEU A 584 33.65 7.19 -4.12
N ALA A 585 34.18 6.56 -5.16
CA ALA A 585 35.49 5.91 -5.14
C ALA A 585 36.32 6.50 -6.27
N GLU A 586 37.61 6.72 -6.02
CA GLU A 586 38.55 7.22 -7.02
C GLU A 586 39.00 6.12 -8.00
N ALA A 587 38.75 4.84 -7.65
CA ALA A 587 39.04 3.69 -8.49
C ALA A 587 38.00 2.58 -8.28
N MET A 588 37.69 1.84 -9.34
CA MET A 588 36.84 0.65 -9.33
C MET A 588 37.59 -0.50 -9.99
N LEU A 589 37.69 -1.62 -9.29
CA LEU A 589 38.29 -2.83 -9.84
C LEU A 589 37.19 -3.77 -10.31
N VAL A 590 37.29 -4.22 -11.55
CA VAL A 590 36.34 -5.13 -12.16
C VAL A 590 37.04 -6.44 -12.52
N ARG A 591 36.47 -7.57 -12.07
CA ARG A 591 36.93 -8.92 -12.43
C ARG A 591 35.71 -9.76 -12.79
N ASP A 592 35.76 -10.42 -13.95
CA ASP A 592 34.70 -11.30 -14.44
C ASP A 592 33.30 -10.64 -14.41
N GLY A 593 33.25 -9.33 -14.72
CA GLY A 593 32.02 -8.52 -14.72
C GLY A 593 31.53 -8.04 -13.33
N GLY A 594 32.22 -8.40 -12.24
CA GLY A 594 31.90 -7.96 -10.87
C GLY A 594 32.91 -6.96 -10.29
N ILE A 595 32.47 -6.12 -9.35
CA ILE A 595 33.36 -5.20 -8.61
C ILE A 595 34.05 -5.97 -7.48
N VAL A 596 35.39 -5.93 -7.41
CA VAL A 596 36.20 -6.71 -6.45
C VAL A 596 37.21 -5.84 -5.67
N ALA A 597 37.77 -6.38 -4.58
CA ALA A 597 38.90 -5.79 -3.86
C ALA A 597 40.24 -6.21 -4.49
N ALA A 598 41.29 -5.38 -4.36
CA ALA A 598 42.50 -5.42 -5.19
C ALA A 598 43.46 -6.61 -4.98
N PRO A 599 43.76 -7.39 -6.04
CA PRO A 599 44.98 -8.19 -6.15
C PRO A 599 46.05 -7.50 -7.02
N PRO A 600 47.33 -7.92 -6.97
CA PRO A 600 48.38 -7.42 -7.87
C PRO A 600 48.21 -7.90 -9.32
N GLY A 601 48.70 -7.11 -10.30
CA GLY A 601 48.77 -7.50 -11.73
C GLY A 601 47.61 -7.05 -12.62
N LEU A 602 46.97 -5.92 -12.32
CA LEU A 602 45.78 -5.41 -13.01
C LEU A 602 46.13 -4.57 -14.25
N VAL A 603 45.21 -4.55 -15.22
CA VAL A 603 45.21 -3.58 -16.33
C VAL A 603 44.52 -2.30 -15.85
N GLU A 604 45.23 -1.19 -15.91
CA GLU A 604 44.70 0.12 -15.52
C GLU A 604 44.07 0.83 -16.73
N HIS A 605 42.87 1.34 -16.53
CA HIS A 605 42.19 2.22 -17.49
C HIS A 605 42.03 3.61 -16.88
N ASP A 606 42.89 4.55 -17.25
CA ASP A 606 42.79 5.95 -16.82
C ASP A 606 41.55 6.61 -17.45
N LEU A 607 40.64 7.07 -16.60
CA LEU A 607 39.40 7.73 -17.03
C LEU A 607 39.60 9.23 -17.28
N GLY A 608 40.77 9.79 -16.99
CA GLY A 608 41.14 11.18 -17.24
C GLY A 608 40.28 12.16 -16.45
N GLY A 609 39.96 11.83 -15.20
CA GLY A 609 39.11 12.65 -14.32
C GLY A 609 37.61 12.64 -14.68
N ARG A 610 37.18 11.74 -15.58
CA ARG A 610 35.76 11.56 -15.93
C ARG A 610 35.01 10.83 -14.82
N PHE A 611 33.74 11.18 -14.65
CA PHE A 611 32.86 10.60 -13.64
C PHE A 611 32.31 9.24 -14.08
N VAL A 612 32.28 8.28 -13.16
CA VAL A 612 31.65 6.96 -13.33
C VAL A 612 30.48 6.84 -12.37
N MET A 613 29.36 6.33 -12.88
CA MET A 613 28.19 5.99 -12.08
C MET A 613 27.63 4.64 -12.52
N PRO A 614 26.78 3.99 -11.70
CA PRO A 614 26.03 2.82 -12.13
C PRO A 614 25.25 3.11 -13.42
N GLY A 615 25.25 2.17 -14.36
CA GLY A 615 24.40 2.27 -15.55
C GLY A 615 22.93 2.27 -15.18
N PHE A 616 22.10 2.98 -15.94
CA PHE A 616 20.67 3.07 -15.68
C PHE A 616 19.98 1.71 -15.86
N VAL A 617 18.92 1.50 -15.06
CA VAL A 617 18.02 0.35 -15.14
C VAL A 617 16.64 0.88 -15.51
N ASP A 618 16.13 0.51 -16.69
CA ASP A 618 14.76 0.82 -17.06
C ASP A 618 13.85 -0.32 -16.61
N ALA A 619 13.01 -0.02 -15.62
CA ALA A 619 12.23 -1.01 -14.90
C ALA A 619 10.93 -1.43 -15.59
N HIS A 620 10.57 -0.83 -16.72
CA HIS A 620 9.35 -1.18 -17.45
C HIS A 620 9.44 -0.73 -18.92
N VAL A 621 9.81 -1.65 -19.80
CA VAL A 621 9.89 -1.41 -21.25
C VAL A 621 9.22 -2.56 -22.01
N HIS A 622 8.87 -2.29 -23.27
CA HIS A 622 8.50 -3.33 -24.24
C HIS A 622 9.60 -3.40 -25.29
N VAL A 623 10.56 -4.32 -25.11
CA VAL A 623 11.83 -4.33 -25.86
C VAL A 623 11.61 -4.68 -27.32
N ILE A 624 10.86 -5.75 -27.62
CA ILE A 624 10.59 -6.16 -29.01
C ILE A 624 9.68 -5.15 -29.72
N PRO A 625 8.52 -4.73 -29.18
CA PRO A 625 7.70 -3.69 -29.80
C PRO A 625 8.44 -2.36 -29.96
N GLY A 626 9.19 -1.94 -28.93
CA GLY A 626 10.01 -0.74 -28.97
C GLY A 626 11.07 -0.80 -30.05
N GLY A 627 11.77 -1.93 -30.19
CA GLY A 627 12.77 -2.16 -31.23
C GLY A 627 12.19 -2.17 -32.65
N LEU A 628 11.01 -2.76 -32.83
CA LEU A 628 10.29 -2.74 -34.11
C LEU A 628 9.90 -1.30 -34.49
N SER A 629 9.49 -0.49 -33.52
CA SER A 629 9.05 0.88 -33.80
C SER A 629 10.17 1.79 -34.33
N LEU A 630 11.44 1.49 -34.06
CA LEU A 630 12.59 2.25 -34.57
C LEU A 630 12.75 2.20 -36.09
N GLY A 631 12.15 1.21 -36.76
CA GLY A 631 12.12 1.08 -38.22
C GLY A 631 10.77 1.39 -38.85
N GLN A 632 9.79 1.85 -38.06
CA GLN A 632 8.41 2.11 -38.47
C GLN A 632 8.15 3.62 -38.61
N VAL A 633 6.93 3.98 -39.03
CA VAL A 633 6.53 5.39 -39.11
C VAL A 633 6.51 6.02 -37.71
N ASP A 634 7.26 7.10 -37.51
CA ASP A 634 7.22 7.92 -36.29
C ASP A 634 6.60 9.29 -36.56
N LEU A 635 5.39 9.49 -36.05
CA LEU A 635 4.61 10.71 -36.20
C LEU A 635 4.68 11.63 -34.98
N ARG A 636 5.55 11.34 -33.99
CA ARG A 636 5.77 12.26 -32.86
C ARG A 636 6.23 13.61 -33.37
N GLY A 637 5.53 14.66 -32.93
CA GLY A 637 5.78 16.04 -33.34
C GLY A 637 5.55 16.31 -34.83
N ALA A 638 4.79 15.47 -35.55
CA ALA A 638 4.25 15.86 -36.85
C ALA A 638 3.26 17.02 -36.65
N ARG A 639 3.41 18.11 -37.41
CA ARG A 639 2.65 19.36 -37.21
C ARG A 639 1.72 19.73 -38.37
N SER A 640 1.58 18.84 -39.35
CA SER A 640 0.66 19.04 -40.47
C SER A 640 0.35 17.72 -41.17
N ARG A 641 -0.77 17.68 -41.90
CA ARG A 641 -1.10 16.61 -42.86
C ARG A 641 0.06 16.31 -43.80
N ALA A 642 0.68 17.35 -44.37
CA ALA A 642 1.77 17.19 -45.32
C ALA A 642 2.99 16.49 -44.70
N GLU A 643 3.31 16.83 -43.44
CA GLU A 643 4.42 16.19 -42.72
C GLU A 643 4.10 14.73 -42.36
N LEU A 644 2.87 14.44 -41.93
CA LEU A 644 2.41 13.07 -41.73
C LEU A 644 2.53 12.26 -43.02
N GLN A 645 1.99 12.78 -44.12
CA GLN A 645 2.02 12.14 -45.43
C GLN A 645 3.44 11.91 -45.94
N ARG A 646 4.35 12.88 -45.74
CA ARG A 646 5.77 12.75 -46.09
C ARG A 646 6.42 11.59 -45.32
N ARG A 647 6.28 11.55 -43.99
CA ARG A 647 6.89 10.49 -43.16
C ARG A 647 6.32 9.11 -43.46
N VAL A 648 5.00 9.02 -43.65
CA VAL A 648 4.34 7.76 -44.06
C VAL A 648 4.83 7.31 -45.44
N GLY A 649 4.91 8.23 -46.40
CA GLY A 649 5.38 7.96 -47.77
C GLY A 649 6.85 7.53 -47.82
N GLU A 650 7.71 8.13 -46.99
CA GLU A 650 9.14 7.75 -46.88
C GLU A 650 9.30 6.31 -46.41
N VAL A 651 8.57 5.89 -45.38
CA VAL A 651 8.58 4.50 -44.91
C VAL A 651 7.97 3.59 -45.97
N ALA A 652 6.81 3.95 -46.53
CA ALA A 652 6.11 3.13 -47.53
C ALA A 652 6.96 2.88 -48.80
N ALA A 653 7.79 3.84 -49.21
CA ALA A 653 8.70 3.70 -50.35
C ALA A 653 9.84 2.71 -50.10
N GLY A 654 10.23 2.51 -48.83
CA GLY A 654 11.28 1.56 -48.43
C GLY A 654 10.80 0.12 -48.26
N LEU A 655 9.48 -0.12 -48.28
CA LEU A 655 8.88 -1.42 -48.04
C LEU A 655 8.74 -2.27 -49.31
N ALA A 656 8.98 -3.57 -49.17
CA ALA A 656 8.75 -4.55 -50.23
C ALA A 656 7.26 -4.66 -50.61
N ALA A 657 6.98 -5.27 -51.76
CA ALA A 657 5.61 -5.47 -52.22
C ALA A 657 4.84 -6.37 -51.25
N GLY A 658 3.67 -5.91 -50.78
CA GLY A 658 2.80 -6.65 -49.85
C GLY A 658 3.08 -6.40 -48.37
N GLU A 659 4.10 -5.62 -48.00
CA GLU A 659 4.36 -5.24 -46.62
C GLU A 659 3.43 -4.12 -46.15
N TRP A 660 3.10 -4.15 -44.85
CA TRP A 660 2.24 -3.16 -44.20
C TRP A 660 3.01 -1.93 -43.77
N VAL A 661 2.39 -0.76 -43.89
CA VAL A 661 2.91 0.49 -43.31
C VAL A 661 2.43 0.59 -41.87
N LEU A 662 3.34 0.39 -40.93
CA LEU A 662 3.07 0.32 -39.49
C LEU A 662 3.80 1.45 -38.74
N GLY A 663 3.39 1.69 -37.49
CA GLY A 663 3.96 2.72 -36.62
C GLY A 663 2.87 3.60 -36.03
N GLY A 664 3.12 4.92 -35.98
CA GLY A 664 2.14 5.90 -35.54
C GLY A 664 2.72 6.88 -34.54
N GLN A 665 2.16 6.92 -33.34
CA GLN A 665 2.44 7.93 -32.31
C GLN A 665 2.04 9.36 -32.74
N TRP A 666 0.97 9.45 -33.51
CA TRP A 666 0.42 10.74 -33.91
C TRP A 666 -0.41 11.37 -32.79
N ASP A 667 -0.55 12.70 -32.88
CA ASP A 667 -1.42 13.51 -32.03
C ASP A 667 -2.00 14.63 -32.90
N GLU A 668 -3.32 14.61 -33.10
CA GLU A 668 -4.02 15.64 -33.87
C GLU A 668 -3.89 17.03 -33.26
N GLY A 669 -3.67 17.13 -31.94
CA GLY A 669 -3.42 18.39 -31.24
C GLY A 669 -2.19 19.13 -31.78
N GLU A 670 -1.18 18.40 -32.28
CA GLU A 670 0.06 18.97 -32.82
C GLU A 670 -0.13 19.68 -34.18
N TRP A 671 -1.21 19.40 -34.90
CA TRP A 671 -1.52 20.00 -36.21
C TRP A 671 -2.87 20.72 -36.30
N GLY A 672 -3.46 21.05 -35.14
CA GLY A 672 -4.66 21.91 -35.07
C GLY A 672 -5.98 21.17 -34.85
N GLY A 673 -5.94 19.91 -34.44
CA GLY A 673 -7.11 19.15 -33.97
C GLY A 673 -7.94 18.48 -35.06
N GLU A 674 -7.59 18.65 -36.34
CA GLU A 674 -8.23 17.90 -37.43
C GLU A 674 -7.87 16.42 -37.33
N LEU A 675 -8.88 15.57 -37.16
CA LEU A 675 -8.67 14.13 -37.12
C LEU A 675 -8.28 13.62 -38.52
N PRO A 676 -7.24 12.75 -38.63
CA PRO A 676 -6.81 12.22 -39.92
C PRO A 676 -7.81 11.18 -40.45
N SER A 677 -7.81 10.96 -41.77
CA SER A 677 -8.67 9.96 -42.42
C SER A 677 -7.87 8.96 -43.25
N ALA A 678 -8.49 7.84 -43.61
CA ALA A 678 -7.95 6.77 -44.45
C ALA A 678 -7.33 7.33 -45.74
N GLN A 679 -7.99 8.35 -46.32
CA GLN A 679 -7.53 9.02 -47.54
C GLN A 679 -6.15 9.67 -47.37
N TRP A 680 -5.81 10.18 -46.19
CA TRP A 680 -4.49 10.77 -45.94
C TRP A 680 -3.39 9.74 -46.15
N LEU A 681 -3.65 8.48 -45.77
CA LEU A 681 -2.73 7.37 -45.96
C LEU A 681 -2.81 6.79 -47.38
N ASP A 682 -4.00 6.69 -47.98
CA ASP A 682 -4.17 6.14 -49.34
C ASP A 682 -3.34 6.91 -50.39
N GLU A 683 -3.23 8.23 -50.24
CA GLU A 683 -2.46 9.11 -51.13
C GLU A 683 -0.95 8.82 -51.15
N VAL A 684 -0.40 8.23 -50.09
CA VAL A 684 1.07 8.07 -49.91
C VAL A 684 1.54 6.63 -49.70
N THR A 685 0.63 5.69 -49.46
CA THR A 685 0.96 4.28 -49.21
C THR A 685 1.08 3.45 -50.51
N GLY A 686 0.63 3.99 -51.64
CA GLY A 686 0.68 3.32 -52.95
C GLY A 686 -0.17 2.05 -52.99
N GLY A 687 -1.30 2.03 -52.27
CA GLY A 687 -2.20 0.89 -52.17
C GLY A 687 -1.80 -0.19 -51.16
N ARG A 688 -0.71 0.01 -50.40
CA ARG A 688 -0.33 -0.89 -49.30
C ARG A 688 -1.28 -0.72 -48.11
N PRO A 689 -1.63 -1.79 -47.38
CA PRO A 689 -2.33 -1.66 -46.11
C PRO A 689 -1.50 -0.85 -45.10
N ALA A 690 -2.14 0.09 -44.42
CA ALA A 690 -1.51 0.91 -43.39
C ALA A 690 -2.35 0.92 -42.11
N TYR A 691 -1.67 0.86 -40.97
CA TYR A 691 -2.28 0.86 -39.64
C TYR A 691 -1.36 1.59 -38.66
N LEU A 692 -1.78 2.79 -38.23
CA LEU A 692 -0.96 3.71 -37.43
C LEU A 692 -1.67 4.09 -36.12
N THR A 693 -1.08 3.76 -34.98
CA THR A 693 -1.69 4.05 -33.66
C THR A 693 -1.46 5.50 -33.25
N ARG A 694 -2.44 6.09 -32.54
CA ARG A 694 -2.29 7.37 -31.83
C ARG A 694 -1.33 7.19 -30.65
N HIS A 695 -0.76 8.28 -30.15
CA HIS A 695 0.20 8.27 -29.03
C HIS A 695 -0.35 7.63 -27.74
N ASP A 696 -1.66 7.70 -27.51
CA ASP A 696 -2.33 7.13 -26.33
C ASP A 696 -2.62 5.63 -26.45
N LEU A 697 -2.44 5.06 -27.65
CA LEU A 697 -2.75 3.67 -27.99
C LEU A 697 -4.25 3.29 -27.93
N HIS A 698 -5.17 4.26 -27.80
CA HIS A 698 -6.63 4.04 -27.74
C HIS A 698 -7.36 4.36 -29.05
N LEU A 699 -6.63 4.90 -30.03
CA LEU A 699 -7.13 5.20 -31.38
C LEU A 699 -6.12 4.74 -32.43
N ALA A 700 -6.60 4.18 -33.54
CA ALA A 700 -5.77 3.85 -34.68
C ALA A 700 -6.35 4.42 -35.98
N LEU A 701 -5.45 4.74 -36.92
CA LEU A 701 -5.77 5.15 -38.28
C LEU A 701 -5.40 4.03 -39.25
N ALA A 702 -6.42 3.46 -39.90
CA ALA A 702 -6.30 2.47 -40.96
C ALA A 702 -6.65 3.10 -42.32
N ASN A 703 -5.93 2.71 -43.37
CA ASN A 703 -6.25 3.17 -44.73
C ASN A 703 -7.29 2.26 -45.42
N SER A 704 -7.74 2.65 -46.62
CA SER A 704 -8.80 1.90 -47.33
C SER A 704 -8.39 0.46 -47.65
N ALA A 705 -7.12 0.22 -47.96
CA ALA A 705 -6.61 -1.13 -48.20
C ALA A 705 -6.68 -2.02 -46.95
N ALA A 706 -6.33 -1.49 -45.77
CA ALA A 706 -6.41 -2.22 -44.50
C ALA A 706 -7.87 -2.49 -44.07
N LEU A 707 -8.76 -1.50 -44.24
CA LEU A 707 -10.19 -1.66 -43.96
C LEU A 707 -10.84 -2.73 -44.87
N ALA A 708 -10.48 -2.74 -46.15
CA ALA A 708 -10.98 -3.71 -47.12
C ALA A 708 -10.54 -5.14 -46.77
N LEU A 709 -9.28 -5.33 -46.34
CA LEU A 709 -8.79 -6.62 -45.85
C LEU A 709 -9.58 -7.11 -44.62
N ALA A 710 -9.93 -6.18 -43.73
CA ALA A 710 -10.71 -6.47 -42.52
C ALA A 710 -12.23 -6.60 -42.74
N GLY A 711 -12.71 -6.40 -43.97
CA GLY A 711 -14.14 -6.43 -44.30
C GLY A 711 -14.96 -5.32 -43.62
N LEU A 712 -14.33 -4.19 -43.29
CA LEU A 712 -14.98 -3.05 -42.64
C LEU A 712 -15.56 -2.09 -43.67
N GLY A 713 -16.79 -2.37 -44.09
CA GLY A 713 -17.61 -1.47 -44.92
C GLY A 713 -18.60 -0.62 -44.11
N PRO A 714 -19.48 0.15 -44.78
CA PRO A 714 -20.44 1.05 -44.12
C PRO A 714 -21.35 0.36 -43.10
N GLU A 715 -21.80 -0.85 -43.44
CA GLU A 715 -22.72 -1.66 -42.63
C GLU A 715 -22.01 -2.54 -41.59
N ALA A 716 -20.67 -2.47 -41.48
CA ALA A 716 -19.95 -3.26 -40.48
C ALA A 716 -20.36 -2.76 -39.09
N PRO A 717 -20.85 -3.61 -38.17
CA PRO A 717 -21.25 -3.15 -36.84
C PRO A 717 -20.03 -2.82 -35.98
N ASP A 718 -20.22 -1.84 -35.09
CA ASP A 718 -19.27 -1.54 -34.02
C ASP A 718 -19.18 -2.75 -33.07
N PRO A 719 -17.97 -3.18 -32.67
CA PRO A 719 -17.81 -4.23 -31.67
C PRO A 719 -18.16 -3.74 -30.27
N GLU A 720 -18.45 -4.67 -29.36
CA GLU A 720 -18.62 -4.34 -27.94
C GLU A 720 -17.35 -3.67 -27.40
N GLY A 721 -17.50 -2.51 -26.78
CA GLY A 721 -16.39 -1.75 -26.22
C GLY A 721 -15.50 -1.02 -27.24
N GLY A 722 -15.99 -0.73 -28.46
CA GLY A 722 -15.22 0.01 -29.46
C GLY A 722 -16.09 0.64 -30.54
N THR A 723 -15.51 1.57 -31.32
CA THR A 723 -16.24 2.34 -32.33
C THR A 723 -15.45 2.46 -33.63
N ILE A 724 -16.13 2.29 -34.77
CA ILE A 724 -15.59 2.60 -36.09
C ILE A 724 -16.11 3.99 -36.47
N ASP A 725 -15.25 5.00 -36.52
CA ASP A 725 -15.69 6.34 -36.87
C ASP A 725 -16.10 6.39 -38.34
N ARG A 726 -17.30 6.91 -38.62
CA ARG A 726 -17.87 7.02 -39.96
C ARG A 726 -18.10 8.48 -40.34
N ASP A 727 -17.98 8.78 -41.64
CA ASP A 727 -18.29 10.10 -42.17
C ASP A 727 -19.82 10.33 -42.28
N VAL A 728 -20.19 11.50 -42.78
CA VAL A 728 -21.61 11.89 -42.97
C VAL A 728 -22.38 11.01 -43.95
N HIS A 729 -21.69 10.18 -44.75
CA HIS A 729 -22.27 9.22 -45.69
C HIS A 729 -22.24 7.79 -45.15
N GLY A 730 -21.83 7.60 -43.89
CA GLY A 730 -21.72 6.28 -43.25
C GLY A 730 -20.48 5.49 -43.67
N GLN A 731 -19.55 6.07 -44.44
CA GLN A 731 -18.32 5.37 -44.83
C GLN A 731 -17.31 5.40 -43.66
N PRO A 732 -16.63 4.28 -43.35
CA PRO A 732 -15.57 4.27 -42.34
C PRO A 732 -14.46 5.27 -42.70
N THR A 733 -14.14 6.16 -41.76
CA THR A 733 -13.11 7.20 -41.92
C THR A 733 -11.70 6.66 -41.83
N GLY A 734 -11.52 5.42 -41.37
CA GLY A 734 -10.22 4.85 -41.01
C GLY A 734 -9.88 4.94 -39.54
N LEU A 735 -10.59 5.75 -38.75
CA LEU A 735 -10.37 5.85 -37.31
C LEU A 735 -11.11 4.74 -36.55
N LEU A 736 -10.38 4.02 -35.72
CA LEU A 736 -10.84 2.86 -34.95
C LEU A 736 -10.51 3.07 -33.47
N ARG A 737 -11.51 3.02 -32.61
CA ARG A 737 -11.38 3.26 -31.16
C ARG A 737 -11.50 1.95 -30.38
N GLU A 738 -10.65 1.79 -29.37
CA GLU A 738 -10.73 0.69 -28.39
C GLU A 738 -10.84 -0.69 -29.07
N SER A 739 -11.85 -1.50 -28.79
CA SER A 739 -11.97 -2.85 -29.36
C SER A 739 -12.16 -2.88 -30.89
N ALA A 740 -12.55 -1.76 -31.53
CA ALA A 740 -12.61 -1.66 -32.99
C ALA A 740 -11.23 -1.71 -33.65
N MET A 741 -10.19 -1.31 -32.93
CA MET A 741 -8.80 -1.41 -33.38
C MET A 741 -8.42 -2.85 -33.72
N GLN A 742 -8.95 -3.83 -32.97
CA GLN A 742 -8.67 -5.25 -33.16
C GLN A 742 -9.17 -5.82 -34.49
N ARG A 743 -10.22 -5.21 -35.05
CA ARG A 743 -10.80 -5.66 -36.31
C ARG A 743 -9.83 -5.55 -37.47
N VAL A 744 -8.92 -4.57 -37.43
CA VAL A 744 -7.83 -4.43 -38.41
C VAL A 744 -6.52 -5.03 -37.91
N ALA A 745 -6.20 -4.89 -36.61
CA ALA A 745 -4.96 -5.41 -36.05
C ALA A 745 -4.80 -6.93 -36.25
N ALA A 746 -5.90 -7.70 -36.25
CA ALA A 746 -5.91 -9.13 -36.53
C ALA A 746 -5.39 -9.52 -37.93
N PHE A 747 -5.32 -8.57 -38.88
CA PHE A 747 -4.80 -8.79 -40.23
C PHE A 747 -3.36 -8.29 -40.40
N VAL A 748 -2.81 -7.60 -39.40
CA VAL A 748 -1.41 -7.16 -39.42
C VAL A 748 -0.52 -8.41 -39.33
N PRO A 749 0.40 -8.64 -40.29
CA PRO A 749 1.25 -9.82 -40.28
C PRO A 749 2.16 -9.88 -39.05
N GLU A 750 2.27 -11.05 -38.45
CA GLU A 750 3.20 -11.33 -37.36
C GLU A 750 4.65 -11.09 -37.84
N PRO A 751 5.47 -10.29 -37.12
CA PRO A 751 6.86 -10.06 -37.48
C PRO A 751 7.65 -11.36 -37.51
N SER A 752 8.52 -11.55 -38.52
CA SER A 752 9.37 -12.74 -38.61
C SER A 752 10.40 -12.80 -37.48
N ALA A 753 10.85 -14.01 -37.09
CA ALA A 753 11.89 -14.15 -36.06
C ALA A 753 13.19 -13.36 -36.35
N PRO A 754 13.72 -13.31 -37.61
CA PRO A 754 14.82 -12.41 -37.95
C PRO A 754 14.52 -10.93 -37.69
N ALA A 755 13.31 -10.46 -38.00
CA ALA A 755 12.92 -9.06 -37.73
C ALA A 755 12.87 -8.76 -36.23
N ARG A 756 12.39 -9.70 -35.41
CA ARG A 756 12.34 -9.54 -33.94
C ARG A 756 13.72 -9.61 -33.29
N ARG A 757 14.64 -10.42 -33.81
CA ARG A 757 16.07 -10.39 -33.42
C ARG A 757 16.73 -9.05 -33.78
N ALA A 758 16.44 -8.51 -34.97
CA ALA A 758 16.91 -7.19 -35.35
C ALA A 758 16.33 -6.08 -34.45
N ALA A 759 15.06 -6.20 -34.05
CA ALA A 759 14.41 -5.29 -33.11
C ALA A 759 15.07 -5.34 -31.71
N LEU A 760 15.33 -6.52 -31.17
CA LEU A 760 16.07 -6.69 -29.91
C LEU A 760 17.44 -6.01 -29.96
N ALA A 761 18.19 -6.21 -31.05
CA ALA A 761 19.50 -5.58 -31.25
C ALA A 761 19.39 -4.05 -31.37
N ALA A 762 18.37 -3.53 -32.04
CA ALA A 762 18.13 -2.10 -32.17
C ALA A 762 17.75 -1.46 -30.83
N ALA A 763 16.84 -2.08 -30.08
CA ALA A 763 16.38 -1.61 -28.77
C ALA A 763 17.52 -1.61 -27.73
N THR A 764 18.29 -2.68 -27.64
CA THR A 764 19.45 -2.78 -26.72
C THR A 764 20.55 -1.79 -27.09
N ARG A 765 20.82 -1.58 -28.39
CA ARG A 765 21.76 -0.53 -28.83
C ARG A 765 21.28 0.87 -28.47
N LEU A 766 19.99 1.16 -28.64
CA LEU A 766 19.40 2.43 -28.23
C LEU A 766 19.54 2.61 -26.71
N ALA A 767 19.18 1.61 -25.92
CA ALA A 767 19.32 1.62 -24.46
C ALA A 767 20.76 1.95 -24.02
N LEU A 768 21.74 1.23 -24.57
CA LEU A 768 23.15 1.45 -24.28
C LEU A 768 23.63 2.85 -24.71
N SER A 769 23.15 3.36 -25.85
CA SER A 769 23.48 4.73 -26.29
C SER A 769 22.99 5.80 -25.33
N ARG A 770 22.04 5.47 -24.45
CA ARG A 770 21.49 6.34 -23.39
C ARG A 770 21.98 5.98 -21.99
N GLY A 771 22.95 5.07 -21.88
CA GLY A 771 23.48 4.60 -20.59
C GLY A 771 22.56 3.63 -19.83
N VAL A 772 21.50 3.12 -20.46
CA VAL A 772 20.63 2.09 -19.90
C VAL A 772 21.29 0.72 -20.15
N THR A 773 21.72 0.08 -19.06
CA THR A 773 22.48 -1.19 -19.11
C THR A 773 21.62 -2.40 -18.75
N THR A 774 20.44 -2.17 -18.19
CA THR A 774 19.48 -3.21 -17.80
C THR A 774 18.06 -2.79 -18.18
N LEU A 775 17.31 -3.69 -18.82
CA LEU A 775 15.95 -3.51 -19.31
C LEU A 775 15.06 -4.57 -18.66
N LEU A 776 13.92 -4.16 -18.10
CA LEU A 776 12.87 -5.07 -17.65
C LEU A 776 11.79 -5.10 -18.73
N ASP A 777 11.84 -6.10 -19.59
CA ASP A 777 10.91 -6.30 -20.72
C ASP A 777 9.59 -6.90 -20.24
N MET A 778 8.47 -6.26 -20.58
CA MET A 778 7.12 -6.66 -20.14
C MET A 778 6.40 -7.51 -21.20
N GLY A 779 7.13 -8.06 -22.18
CA GLY A 779 6.57 -8.80 -23.29
C GLY A 779 5.89 -7.90 -24.33
N ARG A 780 5.06 -8.47 -25.18
CA ARG A 780 4.29 -7.72 -26.18
C ARG A 780 2.98 -7.17 -25.59
N TYR A 781 2.42 -6.14 -26.24
CA TYR A 781 1.13 -5.55 -25.85
C TYR A 781 0.01 -6.61 -25.86
N PRO A 782 -1.06 -6.43 -25.04
CA PRO A 782 -2.20 -7.36 -24.95
C PRO A 782 -3.00 -7.54 -26.25
N MET A 783 -2.67 -6.77 -27.29
CA MET A 783 -3.32 -6.82 -28.59
C MET A 783 -2.69 -7.88 -29.53
N ALA A 784 -1.54 -8.45 -29.19
CA ALA A 784 -0.92 -9.57 -29.89
C ALA A 784 -1.45 -10.91 -29.32
N ASP A 785 -1.36 -11.99 -30.09
CA ASP A 785 -1.79 -13.30 -29.61
C ASP A 785 -1.10 -13.69 -28.28
N GLU A 786 -1.84 -14.36 -27.40
CA GLU A 786 -1.44 -14.65 -26.00
C GLU A 786 -0.14 -15.50 -25.91
N GLY A 787 0.27 -16.15 -27.01
CA GLY A 787 1.53 -16.90 -27.15
C GLY A 787 2.73 -16.09 -27.69
N SER A 788 2.55 -14.84 -28.11
CA SER A 788 3.58 -14.03 -28.78
C SER A 788 4.78 -13.73 -27.90
N SER A 789 4.53 -13.37 -26.63
CA SER A 789 5.61 -13.10 -25.65
C SER A 789 6.39 -14.37 -25.32
N TRP A 790 5.72 -15.53 -25.29
CA TRP A 790 6.37 -16.83 -25.09
C TRP A 790 7.26 -17.22 -26.27
N ARG A 791 6.80 -17.02 -27.51
CA ARG A 791 7.62 -17.24 -28.71
C ARG A 791 8.89 -16.40 -28.74
N ASP A 792 8.84 -15.15 -28.28
CA ASP A 792 10.06 -14.33 -28.17
C ASP A 792 11.06 -14.90 -27.16
N LEU A 793 10.58 -15.57 -26.10
CA LEU A 793 11.43 -16.21 -25.10
C LEU A 793 12.00 -17.56 -25.57
N GLU A 794 11.27 -18.33 -26.38
CA GLU A 794 11.62 -19.71 -26.76
C GLU A 794 13.01 -19.88 -27.41
N ALA A 795 13.59 -21.07 -27.19
CA ALA A 795 14.92 -21.48 -27.65
C ALA A 795 15.16 -21.39 -29.17
N SER A 796 14.10 -21.27 -29.97
CA SER A 796 14.17 -21.23 -31.43
C SER A 796 14.12 -19.82 -32.03
N GLU A 797 13.76 -18.77 -31.28
CA GLU A 797 13.31 -17.52 -31.91
C GLU A 797 14.12 -16.27 -31.55
N VAL A 798 14.08 -15.74 -30.32
CA VAL A 798 14.66 -14.39 -30.06
C VAL A 798 15.60 -14.34 -28.86
N TYR A 799 15.08 -14.36 -27.63
CA TYR A 799 15.89 -14.11 -26.43
C TYR A 799 16.90 -15.22 -26.14
N MET A 800 16.47 -16.49 -26.21
CA MET A 800 17.35 -17.63 -25.93
C MET A 800 18.49 -17.77 -26.97
N PRO A 801 18.24 -17.73 -28.30
CA PRO A 801 19.34 -17.70 -29.27
C PRO A 801 20.32 -16.54 -29.07
N ALA A 802 19.83 -15.34 -28.75
CA ALA A 802 20.68 -14.18 -28.49
C ALA A 802 21.51 -14.35 -27.20
N ALA A 803 20.95 -14.98 -26.17
CA ALA A 803 21.67 -15.32 -24.95
C ALA A 803 22.75 -16.39 -25.20
N ASP A 804 22.39 -17.47 -25.91
CA ASP A 804 23.29 -18.59 -26.22
C ASP A 804 24.48 -18.17 -27.10
N ALA A 805 24.25 -17.25 -28.04
CA ALA A 805 25.29 -16.68 -28.90
C ALA A 805 26.15 -15.62 -28.20
N GLY A 806 25.74 -15.12 -27.02
CA GLY A 806 26.38 -13.99 -26.34
C GLY A 806 26.11 -12.63 -26.99
N ASP A 807 25.03 -12.52 -27.79
CA ASP A 807 24.68 -11.34 -28.58
C ASP A 807 23.81 -10.33 -27.80
N LEU A 808 23.46 -10.60 -26.53
CA LEU A 808 22.75 -9.67 -25.66
C LEU A 808 23.68 -8.56 -25.16
N ALA A 809 23.64 -7.40 -25.83
CA ALA A 809 24.48 -6.25 -25.50
C ALA A 809 24.10 -5.55 -24.17
N ALA A 810 22.87 -5.72 -23.69
CA ALA A 810 22.38 -5.22 -22.40
C ALA A 810 21.72 -6.35 -21.61
N ARG A 811 21.63 -6.20 -20.28
CA ARG A 811 20.88 -7.17 -19.45
C ARG A 811 19.39 -7.00 -19.73
N VAL A 812 18.69 -8.08 -20.05
CA VAL A 812 17.24 -8.05 -20.25
C VAL A 812 16.59 -9.03 -19.27
N PHE A 813 15.67 -8.52 -18.46
CA PHE A 813 14.82 -9.31 -17.56
C PHE A 813 13.43 -9.37 -18.17
N THR A 814 13.04 -10.54 -18.68
CA THR A 814 11.75 -10.71 -19.35
C THR A 814 10.66 -11.10 -18.35
N TYR A 815 9.58 -10.34 -18.30
CA TYR A 815 8.37 -10.59 -17.53
C TYR A 815 7.29 -11.07 -18.48
N MET A 816 6.91 -12.34 -18.35
CA MET A 816 5.89 -12.95 -19.21
C MET A 816 4.50 -12.79 -18.61
N PRO A 817 3.45 -12.56 -19.43
CA PRO A 817 2.08 -12.53 -18.95
C PRO A 817 1.69 -13.87 -18.33
N LEU A 818 1.00 -13.80 -17.19
CA LEU A 818 0.62 -14.97 -16.36
C LEU A 818 -0.53 -15.81 -16.93
N ARG A 819 -1.08 -15.45 -18.10
CA ARG A 819 -2.14 -16.19 -18.80
C ARG A 819 -1.83 -16.26 -20.30
N SER A 820 -1.98 -17.47 -20.83
CA SER A 820 -2.10 -17.81 -22.25
C SER A 820 -3.54 -17.73 -22.70
#